data_AF-A0A8H3J121-F1
#
_entry.id   AF-A0A8H3J121-F1
#
_cell.length_a   1.000
_cell.length_b   1.000
_cell.length_c   1.000
_cell.angle_alpha   90.00
_cell.angle_beta   90.00
_cell.angle_gamma   90.00
#
_symmetry.space_group_name_H-M   'P 1'
#
loop_
_entity.id
_entity.type
_entity.pdbx_description
1 polymer ?
#
loop_
_entity_poly.entity_id
_entity_poly.type
_entity_poly.pdbx_seq_one_letter_code
_entity_poly.pdbx_strand_id
1 'polypeptide(L)'
;MDAFIEAVETTPIIDHHAHNLLLASDVDNHNFMAATSEATGPALEFASSTLSHLRALKQLSNILKCEATWEAVEGALKVKRKEADNAWARKCFHGIETVLNDDGLDTSNVYPYEWHDQLTRSKCKRIVRIEKVAESIITDQLENCRRPGKQYQSRNFTRDGIVEQIISQFTAAIEEAVSDPDVAGFKSVICYRVGLRMPAFDGKAKFASFSIEDLERLSRRLEDEQLNPYLVHLTAKMLERSGSEKPLQFHTGLGDNDIDLGLSNPSHLQPFIESYPEVRIVLLHASYPFTREAGYLASVYKNCWLDIGEVFPMVSQYGQDNVIEQALELCPSEKLTWSTDGHWFPETYLLAVMQIREGLRKVLGMCIERGSLTSTEAVKIVQDILFNTANQLYGLKLPLVPVNSTVLSDMSLSKASWTKNFAQLRRFLDQEPAVQFLRLQWLDYTNTLRLRVLPIKQALRMFRGDRFINIVEAVFGLLQTDFMSSGSATDEYTMYPQFAGLRLGSRKGHATVQCEFQGKNGEELPICPRTSLRRQVEKAGFNGVELLIGFEIEIVFMSKEIKDGEFKYGGIPIDEGHAWSTARALHSDHLMDVMETILEKLERAGVTLEQFHPESSAGQFEFILAPLSPVLAVDALVAAKEIIQSAAANAGMRATLLPKPAPQATGTGAHTHISLTPAHHWEEFYAGVLKHLRAIAAFSYSNDASYERVADGVWAGSTWITW
;
A
#
# COMPACT_ATOMS: atom_id res chain seq x y z
N MET A 1 11.11 10.16 -9.76
CA MET A 1 10.47 9.03 -9.06
C MET A 1 10.97 8.96 -7.63
N ASP A 2 12.29 8.86 -7.40
CA ASP A 2 12.88 8.78 -6.06
C ASP A 2 12.49 9.96 -5.15
N ALA A 3 12.63 11.21 -5.63
CA ALA A 3 12.22 12.40 -4.88
C ALA A 3 10.71 12.43 -4.53
N PHE A 4 9.87 11.85 -5.40
CA PHE A 4 8.44 11.72 -5.14
C PHE A 4 8.16 10.67 -4.05
N ILE A 5 8.81 9.50 -4.14
CA ILE A 5 8.68 8.44 -3.13
C ILE A 5 9.17 8.96 -1.77
N GLU A 6 10.32 9.63 -1.76
CA GLU A 6 10.86 10.28 -0.57
C GLU A 6 9.89 11.32 0.00
N ALA A 7 9.28 12.17 -0.83
CA ALA A 7 8.27 13.11 -0.37
C ALA A 7 7.05 12.42 0.24
N VAL A 8 6.52 11.35 -0.37
CA VAL A 8 5.39 10.58 0.18
C VAL A 8 5.72 9.96 1.52
N GLU A 9 6.97 9.57 1.75
CA GLU A 9 7.39 8.94 3.01
C GLU A 9 7.75 9.96 4.08
N THR A 10 8.41 11.04 3.70
CA THR A 10 9.07 11.92 4.65
C THR A 10 8.34 13.24 4.87
N THR A 11 7.36 13.60 4.03
CA THR A 11 6.56 14.81 4.27
C THR A 11 5.78 14.62 5.58
N PRO A 12 5.95 15.53 6.56
CA PRO A 12 5.20 15.45 7.80
C PRO A 12 3.74 15.87 7.59
N ILE A 13 2.87 15.42 8.47
CA ILE A 13 1.42 15.60 8.31
C ILE A 13 0.88 16.61 9.32
N ILE A 14 0.12 17.60 8.87
CA ILE A 14 -0.73 18.41 9.73
C ILE A 14 -2.13 17.80 9.68
N ASP A 15 -2.49 17.10 10.74
CA ASP A 15 -3.82 16.52 10.88
C ASP A 15 -4.79 17.62 11.33
N HIS A 16 -5.47 18.24 10.37
CA HIS A 16 -6.22 19.48 10.63
C HIS A 16 -7.62 19.26 11.22
N HIS A 17 -8.04 18.01 11.40
CA HIS A 17 -9.28 17.64 12.06
C HIS A 17 -9.21 16.24 12.65
N ALA A 18 -9.21 16.14 13.98
CA ALA A 18 -9.36 14.89 14.69
C ALA A 18 -9.98 15.13 16.07
N HIS A 19 -10.09 14.09 16.88
CA HIS A 19 -10.72 14.13 18.19
C HIS A 19 -9.85 13.51 19.28
N ASN A 20 -10.27 13.73 20.52
CA ASN A 20 -9.52 13.35 21.69
C ASN A 20 -9.50 11.82 21.87
N LEU A 21 -8.35 11.30 22.34
CA LEU A 21 -8.23 9.90 22.75
C LEU A 21 -8.95 9.65 24.08
N LEU A 22 -9.49 8.45 24.25
CA LEU A 22 -10.11 8.01 25.51
C LEU A 22 -9.08 7.97 26.64
N LEU A 23 -9.52 8.27 27.86
CA LEU A 23 -8.75 8.00 29.07
C LEU A 23 -8.44 6.51 29.14
N ALA A 24 -7.24 6.16 29.60
CA ALA A 24 -6.83 4.76 29.74
C ALA A 24 -7.82 3.89 30.55
N SER A 25 -8.57 4.50 31.49
CA SER A 25 -9.61 3.83 32.28
C SER A 25 -10.89 3.48 31.50
N ASP A 26 -11.11 4.10 30.34
CA ASP A 26 -12.37 4.01 29.59
C ASP A 26 -12.23 3.35 28.21
N VAL A 27 -10.99 3.11 27.76
CA VAL A 27 -10.67 2.43 26.49
C VAL A 27 -11.38 1.07 26.36
N ASP A 28 -11.44 0.27 27.43
CA ASP A 28 -12.06 -1.06 27.41
C ASP A 28 -13.60 -1.02 27.43
N ASN A 29 -14.21 0.15 27.67
CA ASN A 29 -15.66 0.35 27.65
C ASN A 29 -16.19 0.76 26.27
N HIS A 30 -15.30 1.04 25.32
CA HIS A 30 -15.65 1.47 23.97
C HIS A 30 -15.37 0.35 22.95
N ASN A 31 -16.23 0.25 21.94
CA ASN A 31 -16.06 -0.76 20.90
C ASN A 31 -14.96 -0.32 19.92
N PHE A 32 -13.88 -1.10 19.84
CA PHE A 32 -12.75 -0.80 18.96
C PHE A 32 -13.12 -0.83 17.47
N MET A 33 -14.23 -1.45 17.09
CA MET A 33 -14.75 -1.47 15.72
C MET A 33 -14.97 -0.06 15.15
N ALA A 34 -15.22 0.93 16.02
CA ALA A 34 -15.32 2.36 15.66
C ALA A 34 -14.06 2.88 14.95
N ALA A 35 -12.89 2.26 15.14
CA ALA A 35 -11.67 2.64 14.41
C ALA A 35 -11.73 2.33 12.89
N THR A 36 -12.75 1.60 12.44
CA THR A 36 -12.89 1.14 11.03
C THR A 36 -14.30 1.23 10.47
N SER A 37 -15.25 1.76 11.24
CA SER A 37 -16.67 1.80 10.89
C SER A 37 -17.43 2.83 11.71
N GLU A 38 -18.17 3.69 11.02
CA GLU A 38 -19.16 4.61 11.62
C GLU A 38 -20.48 3.92 12.01
N ALA A 39 -20.67 2.64 11.67
CA ALA A 39 -21.88 1.93 12.05
C ALA A 39 -22.06 1.88 13.58
N THR A 40 -23.29 2.09 14.05
CA THR A 40 -23.66 1.97 15.47
C THR A 40 -24.80 0.96 15.66
N GLY A 41 -25.03 0.54 16.91
CA GLY A 41 -26.12 -0.36 17.25
C GLY A 41 -26.07 -1.70 16.51
N PRO A 42 -27.23 -2.28 16.12
CA PRO A 42 -27.29 -3.59 15.46
C PRO A 42 -26.54 -3.66 14.12
N ALA A 43 -26.32 -2.54 13.43
CA ALA A 43 -25.62 -2.53 12.14
C ALA A 43 -24.14 -2.93 12.27
N LEU A 44 -23.55 -2.74 13.46
CA LEU A 44 -22.15 -3.04 13.74
C LEU A 44 -21.81 -4.53 13.59
N GLU A 45 -22.79 -5.43 13.72
CA GLU A 45 -22.63 -6.88 13.50
C GLU A 45 -22.06 -7.19 12.11
N PHE A 46 -22.41 -6.36 11.11
CA PHE A 46 -22.03 -6.57 9.71
C PHE A 46 -20.75 -5.84 9.30
N ALA A 47 -20.22 -4.95 10.15
CA ALA A 47 -19.05 -4.11 9.84
C ALA A 47 -17.79 -4.93 9.54
N SER A 48 -17.66 -6.10 10.18
CA SER A 48 -16.52 -7.01 10.03
C SER A 48 -16.31 -7.54 8.61
N SER A 49 -17.36 -7.53 7.78
CA SER A 49 -17.33 -8.00 6.39
C SER A 49 -16.91 -6.94 5.37
N THR A 50 -16.79 -5.67 5.80
CA THR A 50 -16.43 -4.57 4.90
C THR A 50 -14.97 -4.64 4.45
N LEU A 51 -14.69 -4.16 3.23
CA LEU A 51 -13.32 -4.16 2.69
C LEU A 51 -12.37 -3.23 3.48
N SER A 52 -12.88 -2.13 4.03
CA SER A 52 -12.14 -1.24 4.94
C SER A 52 -11.70 -1.99 6.19
N HIS A 53 -12.65 -2.65 6.87
CA HIS A 53 -12.36 -3.43 8.06
C HIS A 53 -11.37 -4.57 7.79
N LEU A 54 -11.59 -5.36 6.74
CA LEU A 54 -10.70 -6.49 6.39
C LEU A 54 -9.28 -6.02 6.04
N ARG A 55 -9.12 -4.81 5.47
CA ARG A 55 -7.80 -4.22 5.24
C ARG A 55 -7.14 -3.78 6.55
N ALA A 56 -7.87 -3.06 7.39
CA ALA A 56 -7.38 -2.61 8.69
C ALA A 56 -6.97 -3.78 9.58
N LEU A 57 -7.77 -4.85 9.64
CA LEU A 57 -7.45 -6.11 10.32
C LEU A 57 -6.12 -6.69 9.85
N LYS A 58 -5.90 -6.77 8.54
CA LYS A 58 -4.63 -7.29 7.97
C LYS A 58 -3.44 -6.39 8.29
N GLN A 59 -3.62 -5.07 8.29
CA GLN A 59 -2.57 -4.11 8.63
C GLN A 59 -2.22 -4.18 10.11
N LEU A 60 -3.22 -4.11 11.00
CA LEU A 60 -3.03 -4.18 12.45
C LEU A 60 -2.43 -5.52 12.88
N SER A 61 -2.96 -6.65 12.41
CA SER A 61 -2.41 -7.98 12.75
C SER A 61 -0.94 -8.11 12.33
N ASN A 62 -0.56 -7.54 11.18
CA ASN A 62 0.84 -7.51 10.75
C ASN A 62 1.74 -6.64 11.64
N ILE A 63 1.25 -5.48 12.09
CA ILE A 63 2.01 -4.56 12.94
C ILE A 63 2.16 -5.15 14.35
N LEU A 64 1.11 -5.79 14.85
CA LEU A 64 1.04 -6.40 16.18
C LEU A 64 1.67 -7.78 16.23
N LYS A 65 1.93 -8.40 15.06
CA LYS A 65 2.46 -9.76 14.92
C LYS A 65 1.57 -10.80 15.59
N CYS A 66 0.25 -10.67 15.41
CA CYS A 66 -0.75 -11.60 15.90
C CYS A 66 -1.51 -12.27 14.73
N GLU A 67 -2.43 -13.18 15.07
CA GLU A 67 -3.32 -13.80 14.10
C GLU A 67 -4.20 -12.75 13.41
N ALA A 68 -4.56 -12.97 12.14
CA ALA A 68 -5.40 -12.07 11.37
C ALA A 68 -6.90 -12.26 11.69
N THR A 69 -7.25 -12.21 12.97
CA THR A 69 -8.61 -12.17 13.51
C THR A 69 -8.79 -10.93 14.39
N TRP A 70 -10.00 -10.37 14.44
CA TRP A 70 -10.24 -9.12 15.16
C TRP A 70 -10.00 -9.27 16.66
N GLU A 71 -10.39 -10.42 17.22
CA GLU A 71 -10.19 -10.78 18.61
C GLU A 71 -8.70 -10.84 18.99
N ALA A 72 -7.86 -11.39 18.10
CA ALA A 72 -6.41 -11.45 18.31
C ALA A 72 -5.76 -10.06 18.23
N VAL A 73 -6.25 -9.20 17.34
CA VAL A 73 -5.83 -7.79 17.26
C VAL A 73 -6.21 -7.05 18.54
N GLU A 74 -7.46 -7.12 18.98
CA GLU A 74 -7.91 -6.47 20.22
C GLU A 74 -7.13 -6.98 21.44
N GLY A 75 -6.90 -8.29 21.54
CA GLY A 75 -6.09 -8.89 22.60
C GLY A 75 -4.66 -8.35 22.62
N ALA A 76 -4.02 -8.22 21.45
CA ALA A 76 -2.68 -7.66 21.35
C ALA A 76 -2.66 -6.15 21.69
N LEU A 77 -3.68 -5.39 21.29
CA LEU A 77 -3.80 -3.97 21.59
C LEU A 77 -3.96 -3.69 23.08
N LYS A 78 -4.70 -4.54 23.81
CA LYS A 78 -4.82 -4.44 25.28
C LYS A 78 -3.48 -4.52 26.00
N VAL A 79 -2.50 -5.21 25.41
CA VAL A 79 -1.12 -5.27 25.93
C VAL A 79 -0.34 -4.03 25.49
N LYS A 80 -0.40 -3.69 24.19
CA LYS A 80 0.34 -2.55 23.62
C LYS A 80 -0.01 -1.20 24.25
N ARG A 81 -1.29 -0.95 24.51
CA ARG A 81 -1.76 0.30 25.12
C ARG A 81 -1.28 0.49 26.57
N LYS A 82 -0.77 -0.56 27.22
CA LYS A 82 -0.21 -0.51 28.58
C LYS A 82 1.30 -0.31 28.62
N GLU A 83 1.95 -0.21 27.45
CA GLU A 83 3.38 0.10 27.39
C GLU A 83 3.66 1.47 28.04
N ALA A 84 4.79 1.56 28.75
CA ALA A 84 5.18 2.77 29.45
C ALA A 84 5.32 3.98 28.51
N ASP A 85 5.19 5.18 29.07
CA ASP A 85 5.39 6.46 28.38
C ASP A 85 4.53 6.64 27.11
N ASN A 86 3.37 5.98 27.06
CA ASN A 86 2.47 5.99 25.91
C ASN A 86 3.18 5.57 24.60
N ALA A 87 4.16 4.67 24.69
CA ALA A 87 5.01 4.28 23.56
C ALA A 87 4.21 3.83 22.33
N TRP A 88 3.13 3.09 22.55
CA TRP A 88 2.23 2.67 21.47
C TRP A 88 1.49 3.85 20.82
N ALA A 89 0.90 4.75 21.61
CA ALA A 89 0.23 5.93 21.06
C ALA A 89 1.21 6.83 20.29
N ARG A 90 2.44 7.02 20.79
CA ARG A 90 3.50 7.74 20.06
C ARG A 90 3.86 7.08 18.74
N LYS A 91 3.88 5.74 18.71
CA LYS A 91 4.07 4.99 17.47
C LYS A 91 2.92 5.23 16.50
N CYS A 92 1.67 5.22 16.97
CA CYS A 92 0.51 5.47 16.12
C CYS A 92 0.47 6.88 15.52
N PHE A 93 0.97 7.89 16.24
CA PHE A 93 1.03 9.29 15.80
C PHE A 93 2.30 9.60 14.98
N HIS A 94 3.16 8.61 14.74
CA HIS A 94 4.41 8.84 14.01
C HIS A 94 4.16 9.39 12.61
N GLY A 95 4.87 10.46 12.24
CA GLY A 95 4.68 11.17 10.97
C GLY A 95 3.81 12.41 11.07
N ILE A 96 3.07 12.59 12.16
CA ILE A 96 2.22 13.75 12.41
C ILE A 96 3.05 14.87 13.06
N GLU A 97 2.99 16.06 12.46
CA GLU A 97 3.58 17.28 12.99
C GLU A 97 2.76 17.82 14.16
N THR A 98 1.45 17.98 13.97
CA THR A 98 0.50 18.51 14.95
C THR A 98 -0.90 18.02 14.62
N VAL A 99 -1.78 17.97 15.61
CA VAL A 99 -3.22 17.72 15.46
C VAL A 99 -4.00 18.97 15.81
N LEU A 100 -5.04 19.28 15.04
CA LEU A 100 -6.06 20.28 15.37
C LEU A 100 -7.31 19.55 15.85
N ASN A 101 -7.46 19.45 17.17
CA ASN A 101 -8.48 18.64 17.82
C ASN A 101 -9.80 19.40 17.93
N ASP A 102 -10.86 18.86 17.33
CA ASP A 102 -12.23 19.17 17.74
C ASP A 102 -12.50 18.49 19.09
N ASP A 103 -12.41 19.30 20.14
CA ASP A 103 -12.55 18.90 21.53
C ASP A 103 -14.02 18.91 22.02
N GLY A 104 -14.97 19.06 21.11
CA GLY A 104 -16.40 19.12 21.41
C GLY A 104 -17.19 17.84 21.09
N LEU A 105 -16.57 16.81 20.53
CA LEU A 105 -17.23 15.52 20.27
C LEU A 105 -17.60 14.82 21.58
N ASP A 106 -16.60 14.49 22.38
CA ASP A 106 -16.75 13.91 23.71
C ASP A 106 -16.05 14.80 24.73
N THR A 107 -16.80 15.23 25.75
CA THR A 107 -16.28 16.08 26.82
C THR A 107 -16.07 15.31 28.13
N SER A 108 -16.41 14.02 28.14
CA SER A 108 -16.29 13.13 29.29
C SER A 108 -15.41 11.94 28.94
N ASN A 109 -14.55 11.52 29.87
CA ASN A 109 -13.69 10.34 29.75
C ASN A 109 -12.68 10.32 28.58
N VAL A 110 -12.33 11.48 28.05
CA VAL A 110 -11.23 11.65 27.09
C VAL A 110 -10.11 12.50 27.71
N TYR A 111 -8.89 12.37 27.17
CA TYR A 111 -7.81 13.30 27.49
C TYR A 111 -8.11 14.68 26.90
N PRO A 112 -7.72 15.79 27.55
CA PRO A 112 -7.86 17.12 26.96
C PRO A 112 -6.90 17.28 25.75
N TYR A 113 -7.15 18.24 24.87
CA TYR A 113 -6.42 18.31 23.58
C TYR A 113 -4.91 18.48 23.78
N GLU A 114 -4.48 19.28 24.76
CA GLU A 114 -3.06 19.54 25.09
C GLU A 114 -2.31 18.29 25.56
N TRP A 115 -3.03 17.25 26.01
CA TRP A 115 -2.40 15.97 26.34
C TRP A 115 -1.75 15.33 25.10
N HIS A 116 -2.25 15.61 23.89
CA HIS A 116 -1.74 15.06 22.64
C HIS A 116 -0.40 15.68 22.23
N ASP A 117 0.03 16.80 22.83
CA ASP A 117 1.35 17.43 22.62
C ASP A 117 2.51 16.43 22.83
N GLN A 118 2.30 15.41 23.67
CA GLN A 118 3.30 14.38 23.94
C GLN A 118 3.44 13.31 22.83
N LEU A 119 2.53 13.33 21.85
CA LEU A 119 2.44 12.37 20.75
C LEU A 119 2.90 12.97 19.41
N THR A 120 2.93 14.29 19.30
CA THR A 120 3.26 15.06 18.08
C THR A 120 4.61 15.79 18.21
N ARG A 121 5.12 16.33 17.11
CA ARG A 121 6.39 17.11 17.11
C ARG A 121 6.18 18.57 17.52
N SER A 122 5.01 19.11 17.20
CA SER A 122 4.55 20.46 17.50
C SER A 122 3.28 20.41 18.35
N LYS A 123 3.00 21.49 19.07
CA LYS A 123 1.83 21.59 19.97
C LYS A 123 0.52 21.49 19.20
N CYS A 124 -0.38 20.65 19.70
CA CYS A 124 -1.74 20.53 19.22
C CYS A 124 -2.53 21.82 19.52
N LYS A 125 -3.59 22.03 18.75
CA LYS A 125 -4.50 23.17 18.90
C LYS A 125 -5.95 22.73 18.89
N ARG A 126 -6.83 23.64 19.27
CA ARG A 126 -8.27 23.40 19.41
C ARG A 126 -9.03 23.83 18.16
N ILE A 127 -10.05 23.05 17.82
CA ILE A 127 -11.12 23.40 16.90
C ILE A 127 -12.41 23.48 17.72
N VAL A 128 -13.03 24.66 17.79
CA VAL A 128 -14.21 24.86 18.63
C VAL A 128 -15.47 24.39 17.91
N ARG A 129 -16.11 23.34 18.42
CA ARG A 129 -17.42 22.87 17.94
C ARG A 129 -18.54 23.77 18.43
N ILE A 130 -19.13 24.54 17.52
CA ILE A 130 -20.04 25.63 17.89
C ILE A 130 -21.38 25.12 18.45
N GLU A 131 -21.87 23.98 17.99
CA GLU A 131 -23.10 23.37 18.52
C GLU A 131 -22.92 22.96 19.98
N LYS A 132 -21.72 22.46 20.34
CA LYS A 132 -21.41 22.07 21.71
C LYS A 132 -21.31 23.27 22.65
N VAL A 133 -20.74 24.38 22.17
CA VAL A 133 -20.72 25.65 22.92
C VAL A 133 -22.15 26.11 23.21
N ALA A 134 -23.03 26.07 22.20
CA ALA A 134 -24.43 26.44 22.37
C ALA A 134 -25.17 25.51 23.34
N GLU A 135 -24.99 24.20 23.25
CA GLU A 135 -25.56 23.20 24.17
C GLU A 135 -25.17 23.46 25.63
N SER A 136 -23.89 23.76 25.89
CA SER A 136 -23.40 24.11 27.23
C SER A 136 -24.03 25.40 27.75
N ILE A 137 -24.13 26.44 26.91
CA ILE A 137 -24.78 27.70 27.29
C ILE A 137 -26.26 27.49 27.63
N ILE A 138 -26.98 26.69 26.83
CA ILE A 138 -28.38 26.37 27.10
C ILE A 138 -28.52 25.60 28.43
N THR A 139 -27.61 24.65 28.70
CA THR A 139 -27.55 23.93 29.97
C THR A 139 -27.38 24.88 31.15
N ASP A 140 -26.42 25.81 31.08
CA ASP A 140 -26.19 26.81 32.12
C ASP A 140 -27.41 27.72 32.34
N GLN A 141 -28.11 28.10 31.27
CA GLN A 141 -29.34 28.87 31.37
C GLN A 141 -30.46 28.09 32.08
N LEU A 142 -30.60 26.79 31.80
CA LEU A 142 -31.58 25.94 32.47
C LEU A 142 -31.28 25.77 33.97
N GLU A 143 -30.01 25.58 34.33
CA GLU A 143 -29.63 25.50 35.74
C GLU A 143 -29.89 26.80 36.49
N ASN A 144 -29.60 27.94 35.87
CA ASN A 144 -29.89 29.25 36.44
C ASN A 144 -31.38 29.49 36.65
N CYS A 145 -32.23 28.94 35.78
CA CYS A 145 -33.70 28.96 35.94
C CYS A 145 -34.19 28.10 37.11
N ARG A 146 -33.43 27.08 37.53
CA ARG A 146 -33.80 26.10 38.57
C ARG A 146 -33.30 26.43 40.00
N ARG A 147 -32.44 27.45 40.19
CA ARG A 147 -31.84 27.77 41.50
C ARG A 147 -32.87 28.31 42.53
N PRO A 148 -33.02 27.67 43.72
CA PRO A 148 -33.95 28.13 44.76
C PRO A 148 -33.46 29.44 45.42
N GLY A 149 -34.39 30.39 45.62
CA GLY A 149 -34.11 31.69 46.25
C GLY A 149 -34.10 32.89 45.30
N LYS A 150 -34.00 32.66 43.98
CA LYS A 150 -34.49 33.60 42.97
C LYS A 150 -35.96 33.25 42.72
N GLN A 151 -36.89 34.01 43.28
CA GLN A 151 -38.31 33.89 42.94
C GLN A 151 -38.52 34.25 41.46
N TYR A 152 -38.26 33.32 40.55
CA TYR A 152 -38.82 33.33 39.21
C TYR A 152 -40.24 32.75 39.23
N GLN A 153 -41.05 33.27 40.15
CA GLN A 153 -42.50 33.17 40.13
C GLN A 153 -43.04 34.52 39.65
N SER A 154 -42.91 34.84 38.37
CA SER A 154 -43.80 35.84 37.80
C SER A 154 -44.00 35.61 36.31
N ARG A 155 -45.24 35.83 35.89
CA ARG A 155 -45.78 35.76 34.53
C ARG A 155 -45.14 36.77 33.55
N ASN A 156 -43.91 37.23 33.80
CA ASN A 156 -43.15 38.20 33.01
C ASN A 156 -41.77 37.68 32.54
N PHE A 157 -41.51 36.37 32.63
CA PHE A 157 -40.44 35.73 31.84
C PHE A 157 -40.94 35.65 30.39
N THR A 158 -40.75 36.71 29.60
CA THR A 158 -41.01 36.60 28.17
C THR A 158 -39.98 35.63 27.61
N ARG A 159 -40.47 34.56 26.97
CA ARG A 159 -39.68 33.51 26.33
C ARG A 159 -38.59 34.06 25.39
N ASP A 160 -38.78 35.28 24.89
CA ASP A 160 -37.82 36.04 24.07
C ASP A 160 -36.49 36.36 24.80
N GLY A 161 -36.51 36.60 26.11
CA GLY A 161 -35.32 37.05 26.85
C GLY A 161 -34.26 35.98 27.09
N ILE A 162 -34.64 34.69 27.14
CA ILE A 162 -33.68 33.58 27.30
C ILE A 162 -32.89 33.38 26.00
N VAL A 163 -33.57 33.46 24.86
CA VAL A 163 -32.93 33.30 23.55
C VAL A 163 -31.94 34.43 23.29
N GLU A 164 -32.30 35.67 23.63
CA GLU A 164 -31.37 36.80 23.59
C GLU A 164 -30.14 36.56 24.48
N GLN A 165 -30.32 35.99 25.67
CA GLN A 165 -29.20 35.65 26.56
C GLN A 165 -28.33 34.53 26.00
N ILE A 166 -28.92 33.49 25.41
CA ILE A 166 -28.19 32.41 24.72
C ILE A 166 -27.35 33.00 23.59
N ILE A 167 -27.94 33.82 22.72
CA ILE A 167 -27.24 34.47 21.60
C ILE A 167 -26.13 35.38 22.11
N SER A 168 -26.39 36.16 23.17
CA SER A 168 -25.39 37.06 23.75
C SER A 168 -24.21 36.30 24.35
N GLN A 169 -24.45 35.21 25.08
CA GLN A 169 -23.38 34.38 25.66
C GLN A 169 -22.63 33.60 24.59
N PHE A 170 -23.33 33.12 23.57
CA PHE A 170 -22.71 32.45 22.43
C PHE A 170 -21.81 33.42 21.68
N THR A 171 -22.26 34.66 21.46
CA THR A 171 -21.44 35.71 20.86
C THR A 171 -20.19 35.96 21.71
N ALA A 172 -20.33 36.14 23.03
CA ALA A 172 -19.16 36.33 23.89
C ALA A 172 -18.17 35.14 23.82
N ALA A 173 -18.67 33.90 23.83
CA ALA A 173 -17.84 32.70 23.75
C ALA A 173 -17.11 32.58 22.40
N ILE A 174 -17.76 32.92 21.29
CA ILE A 174 -17.10 32.93 19.97
C ILE A 174 -16.08 34.07 19.88
N GLU A 175 -16.34 35.26 20.41
CA GLU A 175 -15.34 36.36 20.44
C GLU A 175 -14.08 35.99 21.25
N GLU A 176 -14.27 35.33 22.38
CA GLU A 176 -13.18 34.80 23.20
C GLU A 176 -12.37 33.75 22.42
N ALA A 177 -13.04 32.76 21.81
CA ALA A 177 -12.40 31.74 21.00
C ALA A 177 -11.69 32.31 19.75
N VAL A 178 -12.22 33.37 19.14
CA VAL A 178 -11.54 34.07 18.04
C VAL A 178 -10.21 34.68 18.51
N SER A 179 -10.18 35.22 19.73
CA SER A 179 -9.00 35.87 20.29
C SER A 179 -7.99 34.90 20.92
N ASP A 180 -8.41 33.67 21.23
CA ASP A 180 -7.58 32.64 21.87
C ASP A 180 -6.49 32.09 20.91
N PRO A 181 -5.19 32.20 21.23
CA PRO A 181 -4.11 31.68 20.38
C PRO A 181 -4.07 30.15 20.26
N ASP A 182 -4.68 29.41 21.19
CA ASP A 182 -4.74 27.95 21.20
C ASP A 182 -5.90 27.41 20.33
N VAL A 183 -6.87 28.27 19.98
CA VAL A 183 -7.93 27.94 19.02
C VAL A 183 -7.43 28.20 17.60
N ALA A 184 -7.34 27.14 16.79
CA ALA A 184 -6.95 27.22 15.38
C ALA A 184 -8.14 27.48 14.44
N GLY A 185 -9.36 27.10 14.84
CA GLY A 185 -10.54 27.14 13.97
C GLY A 185 -11.82 26.78 14.68
N PHE A 186 -12.90 26.70 13.92
CA PHE A 186 -14.24 26.36 14.37
C PHE A 186 -14.77 25.18 13.55
N LYS A 187 -15.69 24.41 14.13
CA LYS A 187 -16.39 23.30 13.46
C LYS A 187 -17.88 23.46 13.67
N SER A 188 -18.64 23.23 12.61
CA SER A 188 -20.08 22.99 12.67
C SER A 188 -20.38 21.53 12.34
N VAL A 189 -21.20 20.91 13.18
CA VAL A 189 -21.82 19.60 12.95
C VAL A 189 -23.28 19.71 12.52
N ILE A 190 -23.70 20.87 11.98
CA ILE A 190 -25.08 21.08 11.53
C ILE A 190 -25.58 20.00 10.55
N CYS A 191 -24.67 19.37 9.81
CA CYS A 191 -24.95 18.22 8.96
C CYS A 191 -25.62 17.05 9.70
N TYR A 192 -25.18 16.76 10.93
CA TYR A 192 -25.80 15.75 11.80
C TYR A 192 -27.12 16.24 12.40
N ARG A 193 -27.40 17.54 12.38
CA ARG A 193 -28.55 18.13 13.07
C ARG A 193 -29.69 18.36 12.11
N VAL A 194 -29.67 19.47 11.38
CA VAL A 194 -30.75 19.87 10.48
C VAL A 194 -30.34 19.78 9.00
N GLY A 195 -29.16 19.22 8.73
CA GLY A 195 -28.58 19.11 7.40
C GLY A 195 -27.86 20.37 6.93
N LEU A 196 -27.17 20.27 5.79
CA LEU A 196 -26.36 21.36 5.24
C LEU A 196 -27.17 22.46 4.53
N ARG A 197 -28.45 22.20 4.26
CA ARG A 197 -29.34 23.15 3.58
C ARG A 197 -29.87 24.19 4.56
N MET A 198 -29.09 25.24 4.78
CA MET A 198 -29.45 26.32 5.70
C MET A 198 -30.35 27.38 5.04
N PRO A 199 -31.35 27.92 5.76
CA PRO A 199 -32.09 29.11 5.33
C PRO A 199 -31.17 30.33 5.29
N ALA A 200 -31.48 31.30 4.42
CA ALA A 200 -30.72 32.54 4.33
C ALA A 200 -30.75 33.35 5.64
N PHE A 201 -29.63 34.00 5.97
CA PHE A 201 -29.54 34.82 7.18
C PHE A 201 -30.36 36.12 7.05
N ASP A 202 -31.47 36.22 7.79
CA ASP A 202 -32.34 37.39 7.78
C ASP A 202 -31.93 38.47 8.81
N GLY A 203 -30.92 38.19 9.64
CA GLY A 203 -30.40 39.07 10.68
C GLY A 203 -31.38 39.38 11.81
N LYS A 204 -32.56 38.75 11.84
CA LYS A 204 -33.56 38.94 12.87
C LYS A 204 -33.62 37.66 13.70
N ALA A 205 -33.31 37.79 14.99
CA ALA A 205 -33.53 36.74 15.99
C ALA A 205 -35.04 36.54 16.24
N LYS A 206 -35.80 36.11 15.23
CA LYS A 206 -37.24 35.82 15.33
C LYS A 206 -37.44 34.32 15.48
N PHE A 207 -37.18 33.84 16.68
CA PHE A 207 -37.42 32.45 17.03
C PHE A 207 -38.85 32.27 17.52
N ALA A 208 -39.43 31.11 17.26
CA ALA A 208 -40.59 30.68 18.00
C ALA A 208 -40.23 30.61 19.49
N SER A 209 -41.20 30.89 20.36
CA SER A 209 -40.96 30.94 21.79
C SER A 209 -40.62 29.53 22.32
N PHE A 210 -39.39 29.29 22.79
CA PHE A 210 -38.99 27.98 23.34
C PHE A 210 -39.62 27.74 24.73
N SER A 211 -40.15 26.54 24.94
CA SER A 211 -40.52 26.05 26.27
C SER A 211 -39.28 25.56 27.05
N ILE A 212 -39.42 25.32 28.35
CA ILE A 212 -38.35 24.70 29.16
C ILE A 212 -38.02 23.31 28.62
N GLU A 213 -39.03 22.56 28.17
CA GLU A 213 -38.87 21.23 27.59
C GLU A 213 -38.10 21.29 26.26
N ASP A 214 -38.36 22.30 25.43
CA ASP A 214 -37.58 22.54 24.21
C ASP A 214 -36.12 22.84 24.55
N LEU A 215 -35.87 23.72 25.51
CA LEU A 215 -34.52 24.04 25.95
C LEU A 215 -33.80 22.82 26.54
N GLU A 216 -34.49 21.97 27.31
CA GLU A 216 -33.92 20.72 27.84
C GLU A 216 -33.55 19.72 26.73
N ARG A 217 -34.30 19.69 25.62
CA ARG A 217 -33.94 18.93 24.43
C ARG A 217 -32.71 19.54 23.75
N LEU A 218 -32.73 20.86 23.52
CA LEU A 218 -31.67 21.60 22.85
C LEU A 218 -30.36 21.65 23.63
N SER A 219 -30.41 21.53 24.96
CA SER A 219 -29.22 21.49 25.82
C SER A 219 -28.44 20.17 25.68
N ARG A 220 -29.12 19.09 25.27
CA ARG A 220 -28.49 17.78 25.01
C ARG A 220 -28.05 17.65 23.57
N ARG A 221 -28.84 18.24 22.67
CA ARG A 221 -28.64 18.19 21.22
C ARG A 221 -29.30 19.41 20.59
N LEU A 222 -28.48 20.38 20.17
CA LEU A 222 -28.94 21.52 19.38
C LEU A 222 -29.42 21.05 17.99
N GLU A 223 -30.72 20.82 17.86
CA GLU A 223 -31.38 20.37 16.64
C GLU A 223 -32.70 21.14 16.47
N ASP A 224 -32.55 22.40 16.08
CA ASP A 224 -33.63 23.33 15.77
C ASP A 224 -33.37 23.99 14.42
N GLU A 225 -34.38 23.94 13.54
CA GLU A 225 -34.30 24.39 12.14
C GLU A 225 -34.08 25.90 11.99
N GLN A 226 -34.23 26.69 13.05
CA GLN A 226 -34.01 28.14 13.03
C GLN A 226 -32.77 28.52 13.82
N LEU A 227 -32.67 28.06 15.07
CA LEU A 227 -31.58 28.45 15.98
C LEU A 227 -30.23 27.91 15.53
N ASN A 228 -30.14 26.64 15.11
CA ASN A 228 -28.85 26.08 14.71
C ASN A 228 -28.27 26.78 13.47
N PRO A 229 -29.00 26.93 12.33
CA PRO A 229 -28.50 27.70 11.19
C PRO A 229 -28.17 29.15 11.55
N TYR A 230 -28.97 29.79 12.40
CA TYR A 230 -28.71 31.17 12.83
C TYR A 230 -27.36 31.29 13.55
N LEU A 231 -27.02 30.36 14.46
CA LEU A 231 -25.74 30.37 15.18
C LEU A 231 -24.55 30.08 14.26
N VAL A 232 -24.71 29.24 13.23
CA VAL A 232 -23.69 29.03 12.19
C VAL A 232 -23.44 30.33 11.42
N HIS A 233 -24.49 30.98 10.93
CA HIS A 233 -24.40 32.26 10.22
C HIS A 233 -23.84 33.38 11.11
N LEU A 234 -24.19 33.39 12.40
CA LEU A 234 -23.65 34.34 13.38
C LEU A 234 -22.15 34.14 13.54
N THR A 235 -21.69 32.89 13.70
CA THR A 235 -20.26 32.54 13.78
C THR A 235 -19.50 33.05 12.56
N ALA A 236 -20.00 32.78 11.34
CA ALA A 236 -19.38 33.27 10.11
C ALA A 236 -19.30 34.81 10.05
N LYS A 237 -20.37 35.51 10.44
CA LYS A 237 -20.35 36.99 10.52
C LYS A 237 -19.32 37.51 11.51
N MET A 238 -19.12 36.81 12.63
CA MET A 238 -18.14 37.22 13.63
C MET A 238 -16.71 37.01 13.14
N LEU A 239 -16.44 35.90 12.44
CA LEU A 239 -15.16 35.66 11.78
C LEU A 239 -14.85 36.74 10.74
N GLU A 240 -15.82 37.06 9.89
CA GLU A 240 -15.68 38.12 8.88
C GLU A 240 -15.43 39.49 9.52
N ARG A 241 -16.24 39.88 10.52
CA ARG A 241 -16.12 41.19 11.20
C ARG A 241 -14.82 41.36 11.96
N SER A 242 -14.31 40.28 12.56
CA SER A 242 -13.03 40.31 13.28
C SER A 242 -11.81 40.31 12.35
N GLY A 243 -12.00 40.04 11.05
CA GLY A 243 -10.90 39.79 10.12
C GLY A 243 -10.09 38.55 10.48
N SER A 244 -10.70 37.61 11.21
CA SER A 244 -10.05 36.39 11.67
C SER A 244 -9.71 35.48 10.49
N GLU A 245 -8.48 34.97 10.51
CA GLU A 245 -8.01 33.98 9.54
C GLU A 245 -8.39 32.54 9.91
N LYS A 246 -9.04 32.33 11.07
CA LYS A 246 -9.43 31.01 11.57
C LYS A 246 -10.58 30.44 10.74
N PRO A 247 -10.44 29.23 10.16
CA PRO A 247 -11.46 28.65 9.30
C PRO A 247 -12.66 28.11 10.10
N LEU A 248 -13.80 28.00 9.40
CA LEU A 248 -15.00 27.29 9.83
C LEU A 248 -15.14 26.00 9.02
N GLN A 249 -14.99 24.88 9.71
CA GLN A 249 -15.08 23.53 9.15
C GLN A 249 -16.52 23.03 9.22
N PHE A 250 -16.95 22.28 8.20
CA PHE A 250 -18.25 21.62 8.17
C PHE A 250 -18.06 20.13 8.00
N HIS A 251 -18.71 19.34 8.84
CA HIS A 251 -18.90 17.92 8.55
C HIS A 251 -19.76 17.78 7.28
N THR A 252 -19.38 16.90 6.36
CA THR A 252 -20.11 16.66 5.11
C THR A 252 -19.99 15.20 4.68
N GLY A 253 -21.03 14.62 4.08
CA GLY A 253 -20.96 13.27 3.53
C GLY A 253 -21.06 12.15 4.59
N LEU A 254 -19.96 11.41 4.75
CA LEU A 254 -19.86 10.14 5.49
C LEU A 254 -20.08 10.36 6.98
N GLY A 255 -20.82 9.46 7.63
CA GLY A 255 -21.11 9.52 9.06
C GLY A 255 -21.95 8.33 9.49
N ASP A 256 -22.37 8.31 10.75
CA ASP A 256 -23.22 7.26 11.31
C ASP A 256 -24.68 7.37 10.86
N ASN A 257 -25.60 6.60 11.47
CA ASN A 257 -27.01 6.61 11.09
C ASN A 257 -27.83 7.77 11.68
N ASP A 258 -27.20 8.73 12.36
CA ASP A 258 -27.80 9.95 12.87
C ASP A 258 -27.88 11.05 11.79
N ILE A 259 -27.18 10.90 10.65
CA ILE A 259 -27.24 11.84 9.52
C ILE A 259 -28.41 11.56 8.58
N ASP A 260 -28.92 12.62 7.93
CA ASP A 260 -29.64 12.51 6.67
C ASP A 260 -28.65 12.63 5.50
N LEU A 261 -28.34 11.49 4.86
CA LEU A 261 -27.41 11.43 3.72
C LEU A 261 -27.82 12.35 2.55
N GLY A 262 -29.11 12.58 2.33
CA GLY A 262 -29.59 13.47 1.27
C GLY A 262 -29.34 14.95 1.57
N LEU A 263 -29.27 15.30 2.84
CA LEU A 263 -28.95 16.64 3.33
C LEU A 263 -27.48 16.83 3.71
N SER A 264 -26.65 15.78 3.61
CA SER A 264 -25.20 15.85 3.87
C SER A 264 -24.35 16.19 2.64
N ASN A 265 -24.97 16.39 1.48
CA ASN A 265 -24.27 16.80 0.26
C ASN A 265 -23.75 18.26 0.37
N PRO A 266 -22.45 18.50 0.14
CA PRO A 266 -21.84 19.83 0.31
C PRO A 266 -22.39 20.90 -0.64
N SER A 267 -23.03 20.53 -1.75
CA SER A 267 -23.68 21.50 -2.66
C SER A 267 -24.76 22.35 -1.96
N HIS A 268 -25.36 21.86 -0.88
CA HIS A 268 -26.30 22.64 -0.07
C HIS A 268 -25.65 23.83 0.64
N LEU A 269 -24.33 23.80 0.86
CA LEU A 269 -23.56 24.92 1.43
C LEU A 269 -23.22 26.01 0.41
N GLN A 270 -23.49 25.81 -0.88
CA GLN A 270 -23.14 26.79 -1.91
C GLN A 270 -23.65 28.23 -1.61
N PRO A 271 -24.93 28.45 -1.21
CA PRO A 271 -25.41 29.79 -0.86
C PRO A 271 -24.71 30.36 0.38
N PHE A 272 -24.31 29.50 1.32
CA PHE A 272 -23.58 29.92 2.51
C PHE A 272 -22.16 30.37 2.15
N ILE A 273 -21.44 29.59 1.34
CA ILE A 273 -20.10 29.92 0.85
C ILE A 273 -20.11 31.26 0.11
N GLU A 274 -21.12 31.48 -0.75
CA GLU A 274 -21.32 32.74 -1.47
C GLU A 274 -21.59 33.94 -0.56
N SER A 275 -22.28 33.72 0.55
CA SER A 275 -22.67 34.79 1.48
C SER A 275 -21.51 35.30 2.33
N TYR A 276 -20.41 34.54 2.44
CA TYR A 276 -19.27 34.83 3.32
C TYR A 276 -17.92 34.70 2.62
N PRO A 277 -17.65 35.49 1.57
CA PRO A 277 -16.47 35.34 0.71
C PRO A 277 -15.12 35.54 1.43
N GLU A 278 -15.11 36.15 2.61
CA GLU A 278 -13.89 36.35 3.42
C GLU A 278 -13.71 35.29 4.51
N VAL A 279 -14.73 34.46 4.79
CA VAL A 279 -14.63 33.38 5.77
C VAL A 279 -14.06 32.14 5.10
N ARG A 280 -12.97 31.59 5.65
CA ARG A 280 -12.37 30.36 5.15
C ARG A 280 -13.22 29.15 5.56
N ILE A 281 -13.75 28.43 4.58
CA ILE A 281 -14.67 27.30 4.77
C ILE A 281 -13.98 26.00 4.37
N VAL A 282 -14.04 24.99 5.23
CA VAL A 282 -13.45 23.66 4.98
C VAL A 282 -14.55 22.62 4.94
N LEU A 283 -14.65 21.90 3.82
CA LEU A 283 -15.53 20.74 3.67
C LEU A 283 -14.77 19.49 4.12
N LEU A 284 -15.23 18.85 5.19
CA LEU A 284 -14.54 17.72 5.80
C LEU A 284 -14.94 16.38 5.19
N HIS A 285 -14.10 15.37 5.41
CA HIS A 285 -14.40 13.94 5.25
C HIS A 285 -14.50 13.49 3.79
N ALA A 286 -13.72 14.13 2.92
CA ALA A 286 -13.83 14.01 1.46
C ALA A 286 -15.24 14.31 0.91
N SER A 287 -16.13 14.83 1.74
CA SER A 287 -17.58 14.84 1.53
C SER A 287 -18.14 13.49 1.03
N TYR A 288 -17.50 12.35 1.31
CA TYR A 288 -17.84 11.07 0.67
C TYR A 288 -19.33 10.72 0.89
N PRO A 289 -20.11 10.34 -0.14
CA PRO A 289 -19.70 9.99 -1.50
C PRO A 289 -19.72 11.16 -2.51
N PHE A 290 -19.82 12.40 -2.05
CA PHE A 290 -19.95 13.63 -2.83
C PHE A 290 -18.62 14.37 -3.07
N THR A 291 -17.51 13.63 -3.16
CA THR A 291 -16.16 14.20 -3.31
C THR A 291 -16.05 15.11 -4.53
N ARG A 292 -16.76 14.79 -5.62
CA ARG A 292 -16.75 15.59 -6.84
C ARG A 292 -17.45 16.93 -6.68
N GLU A 293 -18.61 16.96 -6.02
CA GLU A 293 -19.32 18.20 -5.70
C GLU A 293 -18.47 19.10 -4.82
N ALA A 294 -17.81 18.52 -3.81
CA ALA A 294 -16.91 19.24 -2.93
C ALA A 294 -15.69 19.81 -3.67
N GLY A 295 -15.07 18.99 -4.54
CA GLY A 295 -13.95 19.40 -5.39
C GLY A 295 -14.33 20.52 -6.36
N TYR A 296 -15.54 20.47 -6.92
CA TYR A 296 -16.09 21.56 -7.74
C TYR A 296 -16.21 22.86 -6.93
N LEU A 297 -16.83 22.83 -5.74
CA LEU A 297 -16.98 24.03 -4.89
C LEU A 297 -15.62 24.63 -4.53
N ALA A 298 -14.65 23.81 -4.12
CA ALA A 298 -13.31 24.28 -3.79
C ALA A 298 -12.58 24.88 -5.01
N SER A 299 -12.85 24.38 -6.22
CA SER A 299 -12.27 24.90 -7.46
C SER A 299 -12.80 26.28 -7.86
N VAL A 300 -14.09 26.58 -7.59
CA VAL A 300 -14.73 27.82 -8.06
C VAL A 300 -14.87 28.91 -6.99
N TYR A 301 -14.89 28.56 -5.69
CA TYR A 301 -14.99 29.54 -4.60
C TYR A 301 -13.65 29.76 -3.91
N LYS A 302 -13.11 30.98 -3.96
CA LYS A 302 -11.81 31.37 -3.35
C LYS A 302 -11.69 30.93 -1.89
N ASN A 303 -12.79 31.02 -1.14
CA ASN A 303 -12.87 30.78 0.29
C ASN A 303 -13.29 29.35 0.68
N CYS A 304 -13.29 28.40 -0.25
CA CYS A 304 -13.62 27.00 0.01
C CYS A 304 -12.40 26.08 -0.18
N TRP A 305 -12.17 25.21 0.80
CA TRP A 305 -11.16 24.16 0.85
C TRP A 305 -11.83 22.79 1.03
N LEU A 306 -11.16 21.75 0.58
CA LEU A 306 -11.60 20.37 0.68
C LEU A 306 -10.58 19.54 1.45
N ASP A 307 -11.03 18.91 2.53
CA ASP A 307 -10.32 17.82 3.17
C ASP A 307 -10.65 16.49 2.49
N ILE A 308 -9.66 15.60 2.34
CA ILE A 308 -9.84 14.25 1.79
C ILE A 308 -9.77 13.15 2.86
N GLY A 309 -9.84 13.52 4.14
CA GLY A 309 -9.76 12.66 5.32
C GLY A 309 -10.99 11.81 5.63
N GLU A 310 -11.02 11.22 6.83
CA GLU A 310 -11.99 10.23 7.37
C GLU A 310 -12.05 8.90 6.59
N VAL A 311 -12.06 8.93 5.26
CA VAL A 311 -12.13 7.75 4.38
C VAL A 311 -10.94 6.80 4.58
N PHE A 312 -9.88 7.26 5.26
CA PHE A 312 -8.76 6.49 5.75
C PHE A 312 -8.93 6.27 7.28
N PRO A 313 -9.40 5.11 7.78
CA PRO A 313 -9.55 3.83 7.10
C PRO A 313 -10.99 3.43 6.71
N MET A 314 -11.96 4.35 6.75
CA MET A 314 -13.38 4.00 6.70
C MET A 314 -13.88 3.42 5.36
N VAL A 315 -13.19 3.64 4.24
CA VAL A 315 -13.55 3.06 2.93
C VAL A 315 -12.48 2.10 2.40
N SER A 316 -12.86 1.28 1.41
CA SER A 316 -11.94 0.32 0.76
C SER A 316 -10.73 1.01 0.14
N GLN A 317 -9.63 0.27 -0.08
CA GLN A 317 -8.44 0.82 -0.76
C GLN A 317 -8.79 1.44 -2.12
N TYR A 318 -9.63 0.77 -2.91
CA TYR A 318 -10.08 1.32 -4.19
C TYR A 318 -10.91 2.60 -4.03
N GLY A 319 -11.75 2.66 -2.99
CA GLY A 319 -12.51 3.87 -2.66
C GLY A 319 -11.60 5.05 -2.28
N GLN A 320 -10.53 4.79 -1.52
CA GLN A 320 -9.54 5.80 -1.15
C GLN A 320 -8.79 6.33 -2.37
N ASP A 321 -8.35 5.43 -3.26
CA ASP A 321 -7.69 5.82 -4.51
C ASP A 321 -8.62 6.71 -5.35
N ASN A 322 -9.90 6.33 -5.48
CA ASN A 322 -10.91 7.11 -6.19
C ASN A 322 -11.18 8.47 -5.56
N VAL A 323 -11.18 8.58 -4.22
CA VAL A 323 -11.35 9.88 -3.54
C VAL A 323 -10.20 10.82 -3.89
N ILE A 324 -8.95 10.34 -3.86
CA ILE A 324 -7.79 11.14 -4.25
C ILE A 324 -7.90 11.57 -5.72
N GLU A 325 -8.24 10.64 -6.61
CA GLU A 325 -8.44 10.95 -8.04
C GLU A 325 -9.54 11.99 -8.24
N GLN A 326 -10.73 11.79 -7.67
CA GLN A 326 -11.88 12.68 -7.80
C GLN A 326 -11.63 14.07 -7.22
N ALA A 327 -10.95 14.16 -6.08
CA ALA A 327 -10.58 15.46 -5.50
C ALA A 327 -9.64 16.23 -6.46
N LEU A 328 -8.63 15.55 -7.01
CA LEU A 328 -7.65 16.14 -7.93
C LEU A 328 -8.21 16.39 -9.34
N GLU A 329 -9.39 15.88 -9.71
CA GLU A 329 -10.03 16.15 -11.01
C GLU A 329 -10.25 17.66 -11.22
N LEU A 330 -10.65 18.38 -10.17
CA LEU A 330 -11.00 19.82 -10.23
C LEU A 330 -10.36 20.67 -9.13
N CYS A 331 -10.12 20.12 -7.94
CA CYS A 331 -9.64 20.91 -6.81
C CYS A 331 -8.14 21.21 -6.94
N PRO A 332 -7.70 22.48 -6.84
CA PRO A 332 -6.28 22.81 -6.75
C PRO A 332 -5.62 22.15 -5.53
N SER A 333 -4.38 21.66 -5.68
CA SER A 333 -3.68 20.98 -4.56
C SER A 333 -3.49 21.90 -3.35
N GLU A 334 -3.33 23.21 -3.57
CA GLU A 334 -3.22 24.25 -2.54
C GLU A 334 -4.54 24.50 -1.79
N LYS A 335 -5.60 23.79 -2.14
CA LYS A 335 -6.89 23.80 -1.47
C LYS A 335 -7.30 22.44 -0.92
N LEU A 336 -6.46 21.43 -1.12
CA LEU A 336 -6.62 20.12 -0.52
C LEU A 336 -5.89 20.05 0.80
N THR A 337 -6.59 19.56 1.82
CA THR A 337 -6.04 19.20 3.12
C THR A 337 -6.34 17.74 3.41
N TRP A 338 -5.73 17.21 4.49
CA TRP A 338 -5.97 15.85 4.93
C TRP A 338 -6.13 15.78 6.44
N SER A 339 -7.11 15.01 6.89
CA SER A 339 -7.31 14.72 8.30
C SER A 339 -7.51 13.23 8.57
N THR A 340 -7.23 12.80 9.79
CA THR A 340 -7.54 11.42 10.22
C THR A 340 -9.01 11.25 10.54
N ASP A 341 -9.65 12.32 11.03
CA ASP A 341 -10.91 12.25 11.78
C ASP A 341 -10.86 11.25 12.96
N GLY A 342 -9.64 11.01 13.46
CA GLY A 342 -9.37 9.98 14.44
C GLY A 342 -9.97 10.34 15.79
N HIS A 343 -10.83 9.47 16.32
CA HIS A 343 -11.42 9.60 17.63
C HIS A 343 -11.15 8.36 18.49
N TRP A 344 -11.08 8.55 19.81
CA TRP A 344 -10.95 7.53 20.87
C TRP A 344 -9.67 6.70 20.90
N PHE A 345 -9.27 6.12 19.78
CA PHE A 345 -8.24 5.11 19.66
C PHE A 345 -7.05 5.61 18.83
N PRO A 346 -5.80 5.48 19.33
CA PRO A 346 -4.63 5.92 18.58
C PRO A 346 -4.45 5.13 17.27
N GLU A 347 -4.98 3.91 17.17
CA GLU A 347 -4.84 3.05 15.99
C GLU A 347 -5.53 3.63 14.74
N THR A 348 -6.55 4.48 14.90
CA THR A 348 -7.19 5.18 13.77
C THR A 348 -6.16 6.08 13.06
N TYR A 349 -5.35 6.82 13.83
CA TYR A 349 -4.28 7.66 13.29
C TYR A 349 -3.21 6.84 12.56
N LEU A 350 -2.81 5.70 13.15
CA LEU A 350 -1.83 4.79 12.54
C LEU A 350 -2.31 4.30 11.17
N LEU A 351 -3.54 3.79 11.10
CA LEU A 351 -4.13 3.29 9.87
C LEU A 351 -4.28 4.42 8.85
N ALA A 352 -4.80 5.57 9.26
CA ALA A 352 -5.02 6.73 8.40
C ALA A 352 -3.71 7.20 7.76
N VAL A 353 -2.64 7.42 8.55
CA VAL A 353 -1.32 7.85 8.07
C VAL A 353 -0.71 6.84 7.11
N MET A 354 -0.82 5.54 7.40
CA MET A 354 -0.31 4.50 6.51
C MET A 354 -1.06 4.50 5.17
N GLN A 355 -2.38 4.57 5.23
CA GLN A 355 -3.22 4.41 4.05
C GLN A 355 -3.21 5.64 3.14
N ILE A 356 -3.15 6.87 3.67
CA ILE A 356 -3.00 8.07 2.83
C ILE A 356 -1.67 8.04 2.07
N ARG A 357 -0.57 7.65 2.71
CA ARG A 357 0.74 7.54 2.04
C ARG A 357 0.72 6.47 0.96
N GLU A 358 0.06 5.34 1.20
CA GLU A 358 -0.15 4.31 0.17
C GLU A 358 -0.98 4.84 -1.01
N GLY A 359 -2.09 5.54 -0.74
CA GLY A 359 -2.97 6.11 -1.76
C GLY A 359 -2.28 7.18 -2.61
N LEU A 360 -1.59 8.14 -1.97
CA LEU A 360 -0.82 9.19 -2.66
C LEU A 360 0.31 8.57 -3.50
N ARG A 361 1.04 7.58 -2.97
CA ARG A 361 2.08 6.87 -3.75
C ARG A 361 1.49 6.26 -5.01
N LYS A 362 0.35 5.59 -4.89
CA LYS A 362 -0.29 4.87 -5.99
C LYS A 362 -0.85 5.83 -7.05
N VAL A 363 -1.75 6.73 -6.64
CA VAL A 363 -2.47 7.62 -7.58
C VAL A 363 -1.51 8.56 -8.30
N LEU A 364 -0.66 9.27 -7.56
CA LEU A 364 0.29 10.21 -8.17
C LEU A 364 1.40 9.47 -8.92
N GLY A 365 1.81 8.28 -8.46
CA GLY A 365 2.73 7.41 -9.18
C GLY A 365 2.20 7.04 -10.57
N MET A 366 0.92 6.66 -10.67
CA MET A 366 0.26 6.38 -11.94
C MET A 366 0.17 7.63 -12.83
N CYS A 367 -0.10 8.81 -12.28
CA CYS A 367 -0.08 10.06 -13.03
C CYS A 367 1.32 10.39 -13.59
N ILE A 368 2.39 10.14 -12.83
CA ILE A 368 3.77 10.29 -13.30
C ILE A 368 4.06 9.31 -14.44
N GLU A 369 3.71 8.03 -14.27
CA GLU A 369 3.95 6.99 -15.27
C GLU A 369 3.22 7.24 -16.59
N ARG A 370 2.02 7.84 -16.52
CA ARG A 370 1.23 8.25 -17.69
C ARG A 370 1.70 9.56 -18.33
N GLY A 371 2.64 10.27 -17.71
CA GLY A 371 3.12 11.57 -18.16
C GLY A 371 2.16 12.73 -17.92
N SER A 372 1.11 12.51 -17.11
CA SER A 372 0.17 13.57 -16.69
C SER A 372 0.78 14.49 -15.63
N LEU A 373 1.76 14.01 -14.87
CA LEU A 373 2.52 14.78 -13.88
C LEU A 373 4.01 14.53 -14.01
N THR A 374 4.82 15.53 -13.72
CA THR A 374 6.24 15.36 -13.43
C THR A 374 6.45 14.93 -11.96
N SER A 375 7.62 14.36 -11.67
CA SER A 375 7.99 14.02 -10.29
C SER A 375 7.97 15.24 -9.36
N THR A 376 8.32 16.43 -9.87
CA THR A 376 8.36 17.67 -9.09
C THR A 376 6.96 18.17 -8.76
N GLU A 377 6.03 18.12 -9.72
CA GLU A 377 4.62 18.47 -9.49
C GLU A 377 3.98 17.51 -8.48
N ALA A 378 4.26 16.22 -8.58
CA ALA A 378 3.75 15.24 -7.61
C ALA A 378 4.31 15.48 -6.19
N VAL A 379 5.60 15.84 -6.05
CA VAL A 379 6.18 16.23 -4.76
C VAL A 379 5.43 17.43 -4.18
N LYS A 380 5.14 18.45 -4.99
CA LYS A 380 4.38 19.62 -4.56
C LYS A 380 2.98 19.22 -4.08
N ILE A 381 2.26 18.39 -4.84
CA ILE A 381 0.91 17.93 -4.46
C ILE A 381 0.94 17.19 -3.12
N VAL A 382 1.91 16.30 -2.91
CA VAL A 382 2.08 15.60 -1.63
C VAL A 382 2.31 16.58 -0.47
N GLN A 383 3.20 17.54 -0.67
CA GLN A 383 3.52 18.54 0.35
C GLN A 383 2.34 19.47 0.64
N ASP A 384 1.55 19.82 -0.37
CA ASP A 384 0.35 20.64 -0.20
C ASP A 384 -0.70 19.92 0.62
N ILE A 385 -1.08 18.71 0.23
CA ILE A 385 -2.13 17.91 0.88
C ILE A 385 -1.76 17.60 2.33
N LEU A 386 -0.52 17.16 2.57
CA LEU A 386 -0.11 16.70 3.89
C LEU A 386 0.32 17.83 4.83
N PHE A 387 0.80 18.97 4.31
CA PHE A 387 1.45 19.99 5.14
C PHE A 387 1.11 21.44 4.76
N ASN A 388 1.49 21.89 3.57
CA ASN A 388 1.53 23.33 3.26
C ASN A 388 0.15 23.98 3.33
N THR A 389 -0.88 23.32 2.78
CA THR A 389 -2.23 23.89 2.71
C THR A 389 -2.77 24.12 4.12
N ALA A 390 -2.72 23.10 4.99
CA ALA A 390 -3.17 23.24 6.38
C ALA A 390 -2.30 24.22 7.18
N ASN A 391 -0.97 24.20 6.99
CA ASN A 391 -0.06 25.14 7.65
C ASN A 391 -0.41 26.60 7.35
N GLN A 392 -0.75 26.90 6.09
CA GLN A 392 -1.17 28.23 5.64
C GLN A 392 -2.60 28.56 6.09
N LEU A 393 -3.56 27.65 5.85
CA LEU A 393 -4.98 27.83 6.12
C LEU A 393 -5.26 28.15 7.59
N TYR A 394 -4.55 27.50 8.51
CA TYR A 394 -4.71 27.67 9.96
C TYR A 394 -3.65 28.60 10.58
N GLY A 395 -2.79 29.24 9.77
CA GLY A 395 -1.80 30.21 10.24
C GLY A 395 -0.78 29.64 11.24
N LEU A 396 -0.41 28.36 11.10
CA LEU A 396 0.39 27.63 12.10
C LEU A 396 1.87 28.02 12.07
N LYS A 397 2.38 28.49 10.93
CA LYS A 397 3.77 28.98 10.73
C LYS A 397 4.83 27.94 11.11
N LEU A 398 4.54 26.66 10.87
CA LEU A 398 5.45 25.55 11.15
C LEU A 398 6.42 25.35 9.98
N PRO A 399 7.70 25.02 10.24
CA PRO A 399 8.64 24.68 9.17
C PRO A 399 8.38 23.28 8.62
N LEU A 400 8.45 23.11 7.30
CA LEU A 400 8.41 21.79 6.68
C LEU A 400 9.76 21.09 6.90
N VAL A 401 9.81 20.22 7.92
CA VAL A 401 11.00 19.42 8.25
C VAL A 401 10.68 17.93 8.04
N PRO A 402 11.32 17.26 7.06
CA PRO A 402 11.06 15.85 6.77
C PRO A 402 11.15 14.95 8.01
N VAL A 403 10.24 13.99 8.14
CA VAL A 403 10.30 12.94 9.18
C VAL A 403 11.33 11.87 8.81
N ASN A 404 11.97 11.30 9.84
CA ASN A 404 13.03 10.31 9.66
C ASN A 404 12.45 8.97 9.15
N SER A 405 12.85 8.54 7.94
CA SER A 405 12.25 7.42 7.21
C SER A 405 12.43 6.04 7.86
N THR A 406 13.39 5.90 8.78
CA THR A 406 13.76 4.63 9.43
C THR A 406 12.65 3.98 10.28
N VAL A 407 11.61 4.72 10.68
CA VAL A 407 10.48 4.17 11.46
C VAL A 407 9.29 3.77 10.55
N LEU A 408 9.15 4.40 9.38
CA LEU A 408 8.09 4.07 8.41
C LEU A 408 8.42 2.81 7.61
N SER A 409 9.70 2.46 7.44
CA SER A 409 10.10 1.18 6.84
C SER A 409 9.58 -0.03 7.64
N ASP A 410 9.40 0.11 8.96
CA ASP A 410 8.82 -0.89 9.87
C ASP A 410 7.30 -1.02 9.77
N MET A 411 6.62 0.01 9.25
CA MET A 411 5.17 0.08 9.06
C MET A 411 4.75 -0.19 7.62
N SER A 412 5.67 -0.02 6.67
CA SER A 412 5.45 -0.45 5.30
C SER A 412 5.28 -1.96 5.25
N LEU A 413 4.44 -2.44 4.33
CA LEU A 413 4.22 -3.85 4.04
C LEU A 413 5.54 -4.63 3.75
N SER A 414 6.70 -3.97 3.64
CA SER A 414 8.01 -4.62 3.46
C SER A 414 8.44 -5.48 4.67
N LYS A 415 8.20 -5.05 5.92
CA LYS A 415 8.60 -5.83 7.11
C LYS A 415 7.60 -6.94 7.47
N ALA A 416 6.33 -6.72 7.16
CA ALA A 416 5.30 -7.76 7.16
C ALA A 416 5.57 -8.86 6.12
N SER A 417 6.04 -8.46 4.93
CA SER A 417 6.46 -9.37 3.87
C SER A 417 7.56 -10.32 4.34
N TRP A 418 8.58 -9.84 5.06
CA TRP A 418 9.65 -10.72 5.55
C TRP A 418 9.20 -11.73 6.61
N THR A 419 8.36 -11.35 7.58
CA THR A 419 7.84 -12.31 8.58
C THR A 419 7.04 -13.44 7.90
N LYS A 420 6.20 -13.09 6.92
CA LYS A 420 5.43 -14.05 6.11
C LYS A 420 6.35 -14.91 5.24
N ASN A 421 7.35 -14.32 4.59
CA ASN A 421 8.36 -15.04 3.81
C ASN A 421 9.14 -16.02 4.69
N PHE A 422 9.62 -15.61 5.87
CA PHE A 422 10.35 -16.49 6.78
C PHE A 422 9.49 -17.66 7.31
N ALA A 423 8.19 -17.43 7.53
CA ALA A 423 7.26 -18.49 7.90
C ALA A 423 7.15 -19.58 6.82
N GLN A 424 7.25 -19.22 5.53
CA GLN A 424 7.28 -20.19 4.43
C GLN A 424 8.51 -21.11 4.52
N LEU A 425 9.69 -20.56 4.84
CA LEU A 425 10.89 -21.37 5.06
C LEU A 425 10.67 -22.37 6.20
N ARG A 426 10.06 -21.97 7.32
CA ARG A 426 9.80 -22.91 8.44
C ARG A 426 8.84 -24.02 8.02
N ARG A 427 7.72 -23.65 7.40
CA ARG A 427 6.73 -24.63 6.90
C ARG A 427 7.35 -25.62 5.92
N PHE A 428 8.17 -25.14 5.00
CA PHE A 428 8.87 -26.00 4.05
C PHE A 428 9.80 -26.99 4.77
N LEU A 429 10.57 -26.53 5.76
CA LEU A 429 11.48 -27.40 6.52
C LEU A 429 10.74 -28.40 7.43
N ASP A 430 9.55 -28.05 7.91
CA ASP A 430 8.70 -28.97 8.67
C ASP A 430 8.17 -30.10 7.77
N GLN A 431 7.87 -29.81 6.51
CA GLN A 431 7.48 -30.79 5.50
C GLN A 431 8.67 -31.61 4.98
N GLU A 432 9.86 -31.01 4.95
CA GLU A 432 11.08 -31.61 4.40
C GLU A 432 12.21 -31.70 5.46
N PRO A 433 12.04 -32.52 6.51
CA PRO A 433 12.98 -32.58 7.65
C PRO A 433 14.36 -33.13 7.27
N ALA A 434 14.49 -33.75 6.09
CA ALA A 434 15.76 -34.23 5.55
C ALA A 434 16.67 -33.09 5.04
N VAL A 435 16.16 -31.86 4.90
CA VAL A 435 16.93 -30.71 4.40
C VAL A 435 17.93 -30.23 5.45
N GLN A 436 19.20 -30.22 5.06
CA GLN A 436 20.34 -29.82 5.90
C GLN A 436 20.98 -28.51 5.44
N PHE A 437 20.81 -28.16 4.16
CA PHE A 437 21.41 -26.99 3.54
C PHE A 437 20.40 -26.21 2.70
N LEU A 438 20.43 -24.88 2.80
CA LEU A 438 19.70 -23.96 1.92
C LEU A 438 20.69 -23.31 0.95
N ARG A 439 20.43 -23.44 -0.35
CA ARG A 439 21.17 -22.78 -1.42
C ARG A 439 20.43 -21.50 -1.81
N LEU A 440 21.08 -20.37 -1.57
CA LEU A 440 20.65 -19.05 -2.01
C LEU A 440 21.21 -18.85 -3.40
N GLN A 441 20.35 -18.72 -4.41
CA GLN A 441 20.73 -18.72 -5.82
C GLN A 441 20.34 -17.43 -6.52
N TRP A 442 21.07 -17.07 -7.57
CA TRP A 442 20.67 -16.03 -8.50
C TRP A 442 21.23 -16.32 -9.88
N LEU A 443 20.53 -15.85 -10.91
CA LEU A 443 20.98 -15.92 -12.30
C LEU A 443 21.59 -14.58 -12.69
N ASP A 444 22.76 -14.60 -13.32
CA ASP A 444 23.37 -13.41 -13.91
C ASP A 444 23.04 -13.27 -15.41
N TYR A 445 23.50 -12.17 -16.02
CA TYR A 445 23.27 -11.91 -17.46
C TYR A 445 24.07 -12.83 -18.40
N THR A 446 24.98 -13.66 -17.86
CA THR A 446 25.67 -14.70 -18.63
C THR A 446 24.93 -16.04 -18.59
N ASN A 447 23.70 -16.06 -18.04
CA ASN A 447 22.90 -17.26 -17.78
C ASN A 447 23.64 -18.27 -16.88
N THR A 448 24.47 -17.76 -15.95
CA THR A 448 25.18 -18.58 -14.97
C THR A 448 24.43 -18.57 -13.65
N LEU A 449 24.05 -19.75 -13.18
CA LEU A 449 23.42 -19.91 -11.87
C LEU A 449 24.50 -19.83 -10.79
N ARG A 450 24.52 -18.73 -10.06
CA ARG A 450 25.44 -18.49 -8.94
C ARG A 450 24.76 -18.78 -7.62
N LEU A 451 25.55 -19.10 -6.58
CA LEU A 451 24.98 -19.47 -5.29
C LEU A 451 25.87 -19.24 -4.06
N ARG A 452 25.21 -19.18 -2.90
CA ARG A 452 25.78 -19.36 -1.56
C ARG A 452 25.04 -20.49 -0.85
N VAL A 453 25.74 -21.28 -0.05
CA VAL A 453 25.13 -22.38 0.72
C VAL A 453 25.19 -22.08 2.20
N LEU A 454 24.06 -22.19 2.88
CA LEU A 454 23.94 -22.07 4.33
C LEU A 454 23.48 -23.40 4.93
N PRO A 455 24.10 -23.89 6.02
CA PRO A 455 23.46 -24.90 6.87
C PRO A 455 22.11 -24.37 7.39
N ILE A 456 21.08 -25.21 7.47
CA ILE A 456 19.72 -24.74 7.87
C ILE A 456 19.71 -24.08 9.24
N LYS A 457 20.48 -24.60 10.21
CA LYS A 457 20.61 -23.96 11.53
C LYS A 457 21.13 -22.52 11.42
N GLN A 458 22.04 -22.28 10.48
CA GLN A 458 22.57 -20.93 10.22
C GLN A 458 21.54 -20.06 9.51
N ALA A 459 20.88 -20.58 8.47
CA ALA A 459 19.83 -19.86 7.75
C ALA A 459 18.70 -19.40 8.70
N LEU A 460 18.18 -20.31 9.54
CA LEU A 460 17.16 -19.99 10.54
C LEU A 460 17.63 -18.94 11.55
N ARG A 461 18.90 -19.01 12.00
CA ARG A 461 19.48 -18.03 12.94
C ARG A 461 19.69 -16.65 12.32
N MET A 462 20.08 -16.60 11.05
CA MET A 462 20.31 -15.35 10.33
C MET A 462 18.99 -14.66 10.03
N PHE A 463 18.09 -15.37 9.36
CA PHE A 463 16.84 -14.83 8.84
C PHE A 463 15.79 -14.52 9.92
N ARG A 464 15.83 -15.22 11.08
CA ARG A 464 15.03 -14.84 12.25
C ARG A 464 15.43 -13.47 12.82
N GLY A 465 16.69 -13.10 12.70
CA GLY A 465 17.22 -11.81 13.18
C GLY A 465 17.40 -10.80 12.06
N ASP A 466 16.68 -10.95 10.94
CA ASP A 466 16.72 -10.06 9.78
C ASP A 466 18.15 -9.79 9.25
N ARG A 467 19.01 -10.81 9.32
CA ARG A 467 20.37 -10.76 8.78
C ARG A 467 20.46 -11.46 7.44
N PHE A 468 21.00 -10.75 6.46
CA PHE A 468 21.14 -11.18 5.08
C PHE A 468 22.62 -11.32 4.70
N ILE A 469 22.88 -11.89 3.53
CA ILE A 469 24.25 -12.00 3.00
C ILE A 469 24.49 -10.82 2.07
N ASN A 470 25.59 -10.12 2.28
CA ASN A 470 26.06 -9.09 1.36
C ASN A 470 27.02 -9.71 0.34
N ILE A 471 26.91 -9.28 -0.91
CA ILE A 471 27.69 -9.75 -2.05
C ILE A 471 28.21 -8.52 -2.79
N VAL A 472 29.47 -8.56 -3.23
CA VAL A 472 30.09 -7.47 -3.99
C VAL A 472 29.28 -7.12 -5.24
N GLU A 473 29.14 -5.83 -5.56
CA GLU A 473 28.36 -5.36 -6.72
C GLU A 473 28.84 -5.95 -8.05
N ALA A 474 30.14 -6.23 -8.16
CA ALA A 474 30.75 -6.84 -9.34
C ALA A 474 30.11 -8.18 -9.74
N VAL A 475 29.33 -8.82 -8.87
CA VAL A 475 28.67 -10.12 -9.11
C VAL A 475 27.85 -10.17 -10.40
N PHE A 476 27.23 -9.05 -10.83
CA PHE A 476 26.47 -8.98 -12.07
C PHE A 476 27.31 -8.66 -13.32
N GLY A 477 28.61 -8.38 -13.14
CA GLY A 477 29.59 -8.18 -14.20
C GLY A 477 30.64 -9.29 -14.32
N LEU A 478 30.52 -10.37 -13.53
CA LEU A 478 31.45 -11.50 -13.57
C LEU A 478 31.23 -12.34 -14.83
N LEU A 479 32.31 -12.71 -15.52
CA LEU A 479 32.30 -13.69 -16.60
C LEU A 479 32.29 -15.12 -16.02
N GLN A 480 32.08 -16.12 -16.89
CA GLN A 480 32.01 -17.54 -16.50
C GLN A 480 33.37 -18.16 -16.13
N THR A 481 34.48 -17.49 -16.48
CA THR A 481 35.83 -18.05 -16.46
C THR A 481 36.74 -17.47 -15.36
N ASP A 482 36.22 -16.62 -14.48
CA ASP A 482 36.94 -16.01 -13.35
C ASP A 482 38.31 -15.39 -13.72
N PHE A 483 38.40 -14.68 -14.85
CA PHE A 483 39.61 -13.93 -15.21
C PHE A 483 39.90 -12.81 -14.20
N MET A 484 41.17 -12.68 -13.80
CA MET A 484 41.61 -11.57 -12.96
C MET A 484 41.48 -10.24 -13.72
N SER A 485 40.75 -9.29 -13.12
CA SER A 485 40.63 -7.92 -13.59
C SER A 485 41.69 -7.03 -12.92
N SER A 486 42.08 -5.93 -13.58
CA SER A 486 42.92 -4.90 -12.99
C SER A 486 42.17 -3.98 -11.99
N GLY A 487 40.85 -4.13 -11.87
CA GLY A 487 40.01 -3.36 -10.95
C GLY A 487 39.94 -3.94 -9.54
N SER A 488 39.49 -3.13 -8.58
CA SER A 488 39.20 -3.58 -7.21
C SER A 488 37.70 -3.80 -7.03
N ALA A 489 37.34 -4.87 -6.33
CA ALA A 489 35.96 -5.16 -5.92
C ALA A 489 35.59 -4.27 -4.72
N THR A 490 34.84 -3.20 -4.95
CA THR A 490 34.27 -2.34 -3.89
C THR A 490 32.74 -2.44 -3.89
N ASP A 491 32.15 -2.00 -2.79
CA ASP A 491 30.70 -1.96 -2.57
C ASP A 491 30.02 -3.32 -2.53
N GLU A 492 28.77 -3.33 -2.06
CA GLU A 492 28.02 -4.56 -1.83
C GLU A 492 26.51 -4.35 -2.01
N TYR A 493 25.87 -5.37 -2.55
CA TYR A 493 24.43 -5.54 -2.57
C TYR A 493 24.03 -6.53 -1.47
N THR A 494 22.87 -6.28 -0.88
CA THR A 494 22.26 -7.20 0.08
C THR A 494 21.40 -8.20 -0.66
N MET A 495 21.63 -9.50 -0.43
CA MET A 495 20.92 -10.60 -1.09
C MET A 495 19.71 -11.07 -0.25
N TYR A 496 18.51 -10.97 -0.83
CA TYR A 496 17.23 -11.31 -0.20
C TYR A 496 16.62 -12.58 -0.81
N PRO A 497 16.47 -13.67 -0.05
CA PRO A 497 15.83 -14.88 -0.58
C PRO A 497 14.32 -14.74 -0.73
N GLN A 498 13.79 -15.23 -1.84
CA GLN A 498 12.36 -15.20 -2.18
C GLN A 498 11.74 -16.56 -1.91
N PHE A 499 11.30 -16.80 -0.66
CA PHE A 499 10.87 -18.12 -0.18
C PHE A 499 9.60 -18.67 -0.84
N ALA A 500 8.83 -17.86 -1.56
CA ALA A 500 7.72 -18.33 -2.39
C ALA A 500 8.18 -19.33 -3.48
N GLY A 501 9.45 -19.25 -3.91
CA GLY A 501 10.07 -20.17 -4.87
C GLY A 501 10.93 -21.26 -4.22
N LEU A 502 10.72 -21.60 -2.95
CA LEU A 502 11.44 -22.69 -2.27
C LEU A 502 11.17 -24.04 -2.95
N ARG A 503 12.26 -24.78 -3.20
CA ARG A 503 12.21 -26.10 -3.83
C ARG A 503 13.24 -27.04 -3.21
N LEU A 504 13.02 -28.34 -3.30
CA LEU A 504 14.08 -29.32 -3.08
C LEU A 504 15.14 -29.19 -4.18
N GLY A 505 16.42 -29.24 -3.80
CA GLY A 505 17.53 -29.09 -4.73
C GLY A 505 17.93 -30.39 -5.42
N SER A 506 18.80 -30.28 -6.43
CA SER A 506 19.33 -31.41 -7.22
C SER A 506 20.09 -32.48 -6.42
N ARG A 507 20.47 -32.17 -5.17
CA ARG A 507 21.15 -33.07 -4.23
C ARG A 507 20.31 -33.32 -2.98
N LYS A 508 20.34 -34.57 -2.51
CA LYS A 508 19.70 -34.97 -1.25
C LYS A 508 20.15 -34.09 -0.08
N GLY A 509 19.18 -33.64 0.72
CA GLY A 509 19.43 -32.77 1.88
C GLY A 509 19.68 -31.30 1.53
N HIS A 510 19.50 -30.87 0.28
CA HIS A 510 19.55 -29.47 -0.10
C HIS A 510 18.18 -28.95 -0.51
N ALA A 511 17.88 -27.72 -0.11
CA ALA A 511 16.81 -26.89 -0.67
C ALA A 511 17.43 -25.71 -1.43
N THR A 512 16.70 -25.16 -2.39
CA THR A 512 17.10 -24.02 -3.21
C THR A 512 16.05 -22.92 -3.15
N VAL A 513 16.51 -21.67 -3.20
CA VAL A 513 15.66 -20.49 -3.30
C VAL A 513 16.35 -19.43 -4.17
N GLN A 514 15.60 -18.80 -5.08
CA GLN A 514 16.11 -17.67 -5.83
C GLN A 514 16.11 -16.40 -4.99
N CYS A 515 17.09 -15.53 -5.23
CA CYS A 515 17.31 -14.31 -4.49
C CYS A 515 17.14 -13.08 -5.38
N GLU A 516 16.68 -12.00 -4.75
CA GLU A 516 16.73 -10.64 -5.28
C GLU A 516 17.82 -9.86 -4.56
N PHE A 517 18.23 -8.73 -5.13
CA PHE A 517 19.28 -7.89 -4.57
C PHE A 517 18.75 -6.47 -4.34
N GLN A 518 19.14 -5.89 -3.21
CA GLN A 518 18.88 -4.50 -2.88
C GLN A 518 20.20 -3.77 -2.63
N GLY A 519 20.18 -2.45 -2.84
CA GLY A 519 21.30 -1.59 -2.50
C GLY A 519 21.42 -1.37 -0.99
N LYS A 520 22.35 -0.50 -0.60
CA LYS A 520 22.72 -0.28 0.81
C LYS A 520 21.57 0.32 1.64
N ASN A 521 20.61 1.00 1.00
CA ASN A 521 19.50 1.66 1.66
C ASN A 521 18.18 0.86 1.50
N GLY A 522 18.25 -0.39 1.04
CA GLY A 522 17.08 -1.25 0.83
C GLY A 522 16.34 -1.00 -0.48
N GLU A 523 16.88 -0.16 -1.37
CA GLU A 523 16.33 0.12 -2.67
C GLU A 523 16.44 -1.08 -3.62
N GLU A 524 15.41 -1.27 -4.45
CA GLU A 524 15.43 -2.31 -5.49
C GLU A 524 16.41 -1.97 -6.61
N LEU A 525 17.14 -2.98 -7.09
CA LEU A 525 18.19 -2.79 -8.09
C LEU A 525 17.71 -3.08 -9.51
N PRO A 526 17.76 -2.12 -10.46
CA PRO A 526 17.44 -2.35 -11.87
C PRO A 526 18.34 -3.41 -12.53
N ILE A 527 19.59 -3.54 -12.06
CA ILE A 527 20.53 -4.54 -12.58
C ILE A 527 20.14 -5.96 -12.17
N CYS A 528 19.34 -6.17 -11.12
CA CYS A 528 18.89 -7.50 -10.73
C CYS A 528 17.82 -8.02 -11.71
N PRO A 529 18.11 -9.08 -12.52
CA PRO A 529 17.20 -9.52 -13.57
C PRO A 529 15.87 -10.03 -13.01
N ARG A 530 15.91 -10.69 -11.84
CA ARG A 530 14.71 -11.20 -11.17
C ARG A 530 13.79 -10.08 -10.68
N THR A 531 14.34 -9.06 -10.01
CA THR A 531 13.58 -7.89 -9.56
C THR A 531 12.99 -7.14 -10.76
N SER A 532 13.76 -6.98 -11.84
CA SER A 532 13.27 -6.40 -13.08
C SER A 532 12.10 -7.18 -13.68
N LEU A 533 12.15 -8.51 -13.71
CA LEU A 533 11.01 -9.34 -14.14
C LEU A 533 9.79 -9.16 -13.23
N ARG A 534 9.95 -9.27 -11.91
CA ARG A 534 8.85 -9.10 -10.95
C ARG A 534 8.16 -7.75 -11.14
N ARG A 535 8.92 -6.66 -11.29
CA ARG A 535 8.37 -5.32 -11.53
C ARG A 535 7.54 -5.25 -12.81
N GLN A 536 7.93 -5.94 -13.89
CA GLN A 536 7.12 -5.97 -15.10
C GLN A 536 5.82 -6.77 -14.90
N VAL A 537 5.85 -7.85 -14.13
CA VAL A 537 4.64 -8.62 -13.78
C VAL A 537 3.69 -7.80 -12.93
N GLU A 538 4.20 -7.11 -11.91
CA GLU A 538 3.41 -6.21 -11.07
C GLU A 538 2.81 -5.08 -11.90
N LYS A 539 3.61 -4.47 -12.79
CA LYS A 539 3.14 -3.46 -13.72
C LYS A 539 2.03 -3.98 -14.63
N ALA A 540 2.15 -5.19 -15.18
CA ALA A 540 1.09 -5.81 -15.96
C ALA A 540 -0.19 -5.97 -15.12
N GLY A 541 -0.07 -6.50 -13.90
CA GLY A 541 -1.20 -6.67 -12.97
C GLY A 541 -1.88 -5.34 -12.60
N PHE A 542 -1.11 -4.27 -12.38
CA PHE A 542 -1.66 -2.92 -12.16
C PHE A 542 -2.45 -2.39 -13.36
N ASN A 543 -2.15 -2.86 -14.57
CA ASN A 543 -2.89 -2.53 -15.79
C ASN A 543 -4.01 -3.55 -16.10
N GLY A 544 -4.35 -4.45 -15.16
CA GLY A 544 -5.39 -5.46 -15.35
C GLY A 544 -4.99 -6.60 -16.28
N VAL A 545 -3.69 -6.80 -16.52
CA VAL A 545 -3.15 -7.87 -17.37
C VAL A 545 -2.46 -8.91 -16.51
N GLU A 546 -2.98 -10.14 -16.54
CA GLU A 546 -2.33 -11.31 -15.97
C GLU A 546 -1.56 -12.06 -17.05
N LEU A 547 -0.39 -12.58 -16.67
CA LEU A 547 0.51 -13.30 -17.57
C LEU A 547 0.72 -14.73 -17.07
N LEU A 548 0.77 -15.67 -18.01
CA LEU A 548 1.15 -17.05 -17.77
C LEU A 548 2.25 -17.45 -18.76
N ILE A 549 3.33 -18.06 -18.27
CA ILE A 549 4.49 -18.43 -19.07
C ILE A 549 4.75 -19.94 -18.97
N GLY A 550 4.85 -20.60 -20.12
CA GLY A 550 5.33 -21.98 -20.28
C GLY A 550 6.67 -22.02 -21.02
N PHE A 551 7.48 -23.03 -20.71
CA PHE A 551 8.78 -23.24 -21.35
C PHE A 551 8.91 -24.66 -21.88
N GLU A 552 9.42 -24.79 -23.11
CA GLU A 552 9.87 -26.05 -23.69
C GLU A 552 11.39 -25.93 -23.87
N ILE A 553 12.15 -26.88 -23.31
CA ILE A 553 13.61 -26.84 -23.38
C ILE A 553 14.15 -28.08 -24.09
N GLU A 554 14.88 -27.85 -25.16
CA GLU A 554 15.61 -28.90 -25.84
C GLU A 554 17.00 -29.09 -25.21
N ILE A 555 17.39 -30.34 -25.03
CA ILE A 555 18.64 -30.72 -24.38
C ILE A 555 19.26 -31.88 -25.16
N VAL A 556 20.54 -31.75 -25.47
CA VAL A 556 21.33 -32.83 -26.06
C VAL A 556 22.15 -33.52 -24.98
N PHE A 557 21.91 -34.81 -24.79
CA PHE A 557 22.72 -35.66 -23.94
C PHE A 557 23.92 -36.19 -24.73
N MET A 558 25.10 -36.14 -24.12
CA MET A 558 26.38 -36.47 -24.73
C MET A 558 27.14 -37.46 -23.85
N SER A 559 27.83 -38.38 -24.50
CA SER A 559 28.77 -39.28 -23.83
C SER A 559 30.03 -38.52 -23.42
N LYS A 560 30.64 -38.93 -22.30
CA LYS A 560 31.92 -38.39 -21.84
C LYS A 560 33.00 -39.42 -22.15
N GLU A 561 33.83 -39.14 -23.16
CA GLU A 561 34.97 -39.97 -23.53
C GLU A 561 36.27 -39.36 -23.00
N ILE A 562 37.25 -40.21 -22.68
CA ILE A 562 38.64 -39.77 -22.46
C ILE A 562 39.41 -40.12 -23.72
N LYS A 563 39.88 -39.10 -24.44
CA LYS A 563 40.72 -39.26 -25.64
C LYS A 563 41.98 -38.42 -25.44
N ASP A 564 43.13 -39.05 -25.59
CA ASP A 564 44.46 -38.42 -25.43
C ASP A 564 44.68 -37.74 -24.07
N GLY A 565 44.06 -38.25 -23.01
CA GLY A 565 44.14 -37.67 -21.66
C GLY A 565 43.22 -36.46 -21.43
N GLU A 566 42.46 -36.03 -22.45
CA GLU A 566 41.46 -34.98 -22.35
C GLU A 566 40.04 -35.55 -22.35
N PHE A 567 39.15 -34.92 -21.58
CA PHE A 567 37.73 -35.22 -21.66
C PHE A 567 37.16 -34.63 -22.96
N LYS A 568 36.67 -35.48 -23.85
CA LYS A 568 35.93 -35.09 -25.05
C LYS A 568 34.49 -35.54 -24.90
N TYR A 569 33.57 -34.64 -25.23
CA TYR A 569 32.15 -34.98 -25.29
C TYR A 569 31.81 -35.42 -26.71
N GLY A 570 31.28 -36.64 -26.83
CA GLY A 570 30.84 -37.22 -28.09
C GLY A 570 29.32 -37.34 -28.15
N GLY A 571 28.79 -37.67 -29.33
CA GLY A 571 27.41 -38.14 -29.42
C GLY A 571 27.19 -39.37 -28.53
N ILE A 572 25.96 -39.59 -28.06
CA ILE A 572 25.62 -40.89 -27.49
C ILE A 572 25.66 -41.90 -28.65
N PRO A 573 26.32 -43.06 -28.50
CA PRO A 573 26.14 -44.18 -29.41
C PRO A 573 24.74 -44.75 -29.17
N ILE A 574 23.73 -44.06 -29.68
CA ILE A 574 22.37 -44.60 -29.78
C ILE A 574 22.41 -45.48 -31.01
N ASP A 575 22.04 -46.76 -30.87
CA ASP A 575 21.89 -47.68 -32.00
C ASP A 575 21.12 -46.96 -33.12
N GLU A 576 21.68 -46.98 -34.33
CA GLU A 576 21.25 -46.19 -35.49
C GLU A 576 19.72 -46.02 -35.55
N GLY A 577 19.21 -44.82 -35.23
CA GLY A 577 17.80 -44.46 -35.42
C GLY A 577 17.14 -43.63 -34.32
N HIS A 578 17.88 -42.76 -33.64
CA HIS A 578 17.26 -41.59 -33.00
C HIS A 578 16.67 -40.67 -34.09
N ALA A 579 15.42 -40.28 -33.94
CA ALA A 579 14.74 -39.31 -34.79
C ALA A 579 13.52 -38.71 -34.06
N TRP A 580 13.00 -37.61 -34.58
CA TRP A 580 11.87 -36.89 -34.00
C TRP A 580 10.68 -37.82 -33.72
N SER A 581 10.20 -37.81 -32.49
CA SER A 581 9.04 -38.62 -32.04
C SER A 581 9.16 -40.14 -32.29
N THR A 582 10.37 -40.69 -32.31
CA THR A 582 10.57 -42.13 -32.54
C THR A 582 10.82 -42.94 -31.26
N ALA A 583 10.15 -44.08 -31.13
CA ALA A 583 10.30 -44.96 -29.97
C ALA A 583 11.73 -45.51 -29.79
N ARG A 584 12.49 -45.69 -30.88
CA ARG A 584 13.87 -46.21 -30.83
C ARG A 584 14.82 -45.31 -30.04
N ALA A 585 14.54 -44.00 -29.98
CA ALA A 585 15.31 -43.08 -29.16
C ALA A 585 15.28 -43.41 -27.66
N LEU A 586 14.30 -44.21 -27.20
CA LEU A 586 14.11 -44.63 -25.81
C LEU A 586 14.70 -46.02 -25.51
N HIS A 587 15.35 -46.70 -26.47
CA HIS A 587 15.83 -48.07 -26.27
C HIS A 587 17.13 -48.17 -25.45
N SER A 588 17.81 -47.05 -25.18
CA SER A 588 19.03 -47.06 -24.36
C SER A 588 18.67 -47.07 -22.88
N ASP A 589 18.83 -48.23 -22.23
CA ASP A 589 18.56 -48.39 -20.79
C ASP A 589 19.30 -47.35 -19.94
N HIS A 590 20.59 -47.13 -20.22
CA HIS A 590 21.40 -46.15 -19.49
C HIS A 590 20.86 -44.71 -19.62
N LEU A 591 20.40 -44.32 -20.81
CA LEU A 591 19.80 -43.00 -21.01
C LEU A 591 18.45 -42.90 -20.31
N MET A 592 17.64 -43.96 -20.39
CA MET A 592 16.32 -43.98 -19.75
C MET A 592 16.41 -43.97 -18.22
N ASP A 593 17.38 -44.67 -17.61
CA ASP A 593 17.65 -44.58 -16.17
C ASP A 593 17.97 -43.13 -15.74
N VAL A 594 18.72 -42.40 -16.58
CA VAL A 594 19.02 -40.99 -16.37
C VAL A 594 17.77 -40.13 -16.53
N MET A 595 16.93 -40.41 -17.54
CA MET A 595 15.66 -39.71 -17.74
C MET A 595 14.71 -39.93 -16.56
N GLU A 596 14.50 -41.16 -16.11
CA GLU A 596 13.65 -41.47 -14.96
C GLU A 596 14.16 -40.76 -13.69
N THR A 597 15.47 -40.76 -13.47
CA THR A 597 16.09 -39.98 -12.38
C THR A 597 15.82 -38.48 -12.49
N ILE A 598 15.80 -37.93 -13.71
CA ILE A 598 15.45 -36.52 -13.96
C ILE A 598 14.00 -36.29 -13.59
N LEU A 599 13.07 -37.11 -14.11
CA LEU A 599 11.63 -36.99 -13.88
C LEU A 599 11.30 -37.00 -12.38
N GLU A 600 11.83 -37.98 -11.65
CA GLU A 600 11.65 -38.09 -10.19
C GLU A 600 12.16 -36.83 -9.46
N LYS A 601 13.30 -36.28 -9.89
CA LYS A 601 13.87 -35.09 -9.25
C LYS A 601 13.11 -33.81 -9.58
N LEU A 602 12.60 -33.67 -10.81
CA LEU A 602 11.76 -32.55 -11.22
C LEU A 602 10.47 -32.54 -10.39
N GLU A 603 9.78 -33.67 -10.32
CA GLU A 603 8.55 -33.82 -9.53
C GLU A 603 8.79 -33.47 -8.05
N ARG A 604 9.85 -34.00 -7.45
CA ARG A 604 10.23 -33.69 -6.07
C ARG A 604 10.59 -32.21 -5.84
N ALA A 605 11.10 -31.53 -6.86
CA ALA A 605 11.39 -30.09 -6.81
C ALA A 605 10.13 -29.23 -7.06
N GLY A 606 8.96 -29.84 -7.26
CA GLY A 606 7.72 -29.16 -7.62
C GLY A 606 7.77 -28.53 -9.01
N VAL A 607 8.57 -29.10 -9.91
CA VAL A 607 8.63 -28.72 -11.33
C VAL A 607 7.83 -29.77 -12.10
N THR A 608 6.59 -29.44 -12.43
CA THR A 608 5.73 -30.32 -13.22
C THR A 608 6.23 -30.35 -14.66
N LEU A 609 6.47 -31.57 -15.14
CA LEU A 609 6.73 -31.85 -16.55
C LEU A 609 5.44 -32.38 -17.18
N GLU A 610 4.94 -31.70 -18.21
CA GLU A 610 3.75 -32.12 -18.94
C GLU A 610 4.07 -33.25 -19.91
N GLN A 611 5.21 -33.14 -20.59
CA GLN A 611 5.66 -34.11 -21.59
C GLN A 611 7.18 -34.02 -21.80
N PHE A 612 7.77 -35.11 -22.27
CA PHE A 612 9.05 -35.09 -22.99
C PHE A 612 8.98 -35.99 -24.22
N HIS A 613 9.78 -35.68 -25.24
CA HIS A 613 9.90 -36.51 -26.45
C HIS A 613 11.28 -36.37 -27.09
N PRO A 614 11.70 -37.38 -27.89
CA PRO A 614 12.92 -37.27 -28.68
C PRO A 614 12.77 -36.26 -29.81
N GLU A 615 13.85 -35.52 -30.02
CA GLU A 615 13.98 -34.47 -31.02
C GLU A 615 14.79 -34.94 -32.24
N SER A 616 15.15 -34.01 -33.13
CA SER A 616 15.73 -34.35 -34.43
C SER A 616 17.23 -34.70 -34.42
N SER A 617 18.01 -34.25 -33.42
CA SER A 617 19.43 -34.61 -33.27
C SER A 617 19.64 -35.81 -32.37
N ALA A 618 20.66 -36.63 -32.64
CA ALA A 618 21.03 -37.75 -31.78
C ALA A 618 21.20 -37.33 -30.32
N GLY A 619 20.44 -37.96 -29.42
CA GLY A 619 20.46 -37.69 -27.98
C GLY A 619 19.73 -36.41 -27.57
N GLN A 620 18.98 -35.77 -28.48
CA GLN A 620 18.19 -34.58 -28.21
C GLN A 620 16.81 -34.96 -27.70
N PHE A 621 16.38 -34.30 -26.63
CA PHE A 621 15.03 -34.42 -26.08
C PHE A 621 14.50 -33.05 -25.73
N GLU A 622 13.21 -32.85 -25.94
CA GLU A 622 12.49 -31.69 -25.45
C GLU A 622 11.77 -32.02 -24.13
N PHE A 623 11.83 -31.11 -23.17
CA PHE A 623 11.11 -31.17 -21.90
C PHE A 623 10.13 -30.00 -21.82
N ILE A 624 8.84 -30.31 -21.72
CA ILE A 624 7.74 -29.33 -21.69
C ILE A 624 7.31 -29.11 -20.25
N LEU A 625 7.62 -27.93 -19.71
CA LEU A 625 7.29 -27.55 -18.34
C LEU A 625 5.88 -26.96 -18.25
N ALA A 626 5.18 -27.26 -17.16
CA ALA A 626 3.86 -26.68 -16.91
C ALA A 626 3.92 -25.14 -16.83
N PRO A 627 2.90 -24.43 -17.35
CA PRO A 627 2.88 -22.99 -17.36
C PRO A 627 2.63 -22.42 -15.95
N LEU A 628 3.35 -21.37 -15.58
CA LEU A 628 3.29 -20.72 -14.27
C LEU A 628 3.27 -19.19 -14.42
N SER A 629 3.02 -18.48 -13.32
CA SER A 629 3.23 -17.02 -13.30
C SER A 629 4.70 -16.69 -13.63
N PRO A 630 5.00 -15.57 -14.29
CA PRO A 630 6.29 -15.38 -14.98
C PRO A 630 7.52 -15.59 -14.09
N VAL A 631 7.51 -15.08 -12.86
CA VAL A 631 8.62 -15.23 -11.91
C VAL A 631 8.81 -16.69 -11.49
N LEU A 632 7.72 -17.41 -11.22
CA LEU A 632 7.77 -18.83 -10.82
C LEU A 632 8.09 -19.76 -12.00
N ALA A 633 7.67 -19.39 -13.22
CA ALA A 633 8.02 -20.09 -14.45
C ALA A 633 9.53 -20.07 -14.68
N VAL A 634 10.17 -18.89 -14.51
CA VAL A 634 11.63 -18.76 -14.62
C VAL A 634 12.34 -19.54 -13.51
N ASP A 635 11.80 -19.58 -12.29
CA ASP A 635 12.36 -20.39 -11.20
C ASP A 635 12.32 -21.88 -11.52
N ALA A 636 11.20 -22.35 -12.05
CA ALA A 636 11.03 -23.73 -12.48
C ALA A 636 12.00 -24.08 -13.62
N LEU A 637 12.16 -23.19 -14.60
CA LEU A 637 13.11 -23.34 -15.70
C LEU A 637 14.56 -23.46 -15.21
N VAL A 638 14.99 -22.59 -14.30
CA VAL A 638 16.35 -22.62 -13.72
C VAL A 638 16.56 -23.91 -12.94
N ALA A 639 15.57 -24.33 -12.14
CA ALA A 639 15.63 -25.58 -11.39
C ALA A 639 15.71 -26.81 -12.32
N ALA A 640 14.92 -26.81 -13.40
CA ALA A 640 14.93 -27.89 -14.39
C ALA A 640 16.30 -28.07 -15.04
N LYS A 641 16.91 -26.99 -15.51
CA LYS A 641 18.26 -27.01 -16.10
C LYS A 641 19.30 -27.60 -15.15
N GLU A 642 19.31 -27.13 -13.90
CA GLU A 642 20.25 -27.62 -12.87
C GLU A 642 20.01 -29.10 -12.52
N ILE A 643 18.76 -29.54 -12.43
CA ILE A 643 18.41 -30.94 -12.14
C ILE A 643 18.86 -31.86 -13.29
N ILE A 644 18.56 -31.48 -14.53
CA ILE A 644 18.91 -32.26 -15.72
C ILE A 644 20.42 -32.37 -15.88
N GLN A 645 21.13 -31.23 -15.81
CA GLN A 645 22.58 -31.20 -15.90
C GLN A 645 23.25 -31.98 -14.76
N SER A 646 22.75 -31.85 -13.53
CA SER A 646 23.30 -32.60 -12.40
C SER A 646 23.03 -34.10 -12.50
N ALA A 647 21.85 -34.53 -12.96
CA ALA A 647 21.53 -35.94 -13.14
C ALA A 647 22.43 -36.57 -14.21
N ALA A 648 22.54 -35.94 -15.37
CA ALA A 648 23.43 -36.37 -16.45
C ALA A 648 24.90 -36.46 -15.98
N ALA A 649 25.40 -35.43 -15.29
CA ALA A 649 26.77 -35.41 -14.80
C ALA A 649 27.07 -36.54 -13.80
N ASN A 650 26.13 -36.86 -12.90
CA ASN A 650 26.28 -37.96 -11.95
C ASN A 650 26.27 -39.34 -12.63
N ALA A 651 25.65 -39.45 -13.80
CA ALA A 651 25.65 -40.65 -14.64
C ALA A 651 26.82 -40.69 -15.63
N GLY A 652 27.81 -39.78 -15.50
CA GLY A 652 28.97 -39.73 -16.39
C GLY A 652 28.67 -39.15 -17.78
N MET A 653 27.56 -38.45 -17.97
CA MET A 653 27.14 -37.82 -19.22
C MET A 653 27.24 -36.29 -19.13
N ARG A 654 27.03 -35.61 -20.26
CA ARG A 654 26.80 -34.16 -20.30
C ARG A 654 25.45 -33.86 -20.94
N ALA A 655 24.64 -33.05 -20.27
CA ALA A 655 23.46 -32.44 -20.87
C ALA A 655 23.82 -31.00 -21.29
N THR A 656 23.71 -30.70 -22.58
CA THR A 656 24.01 -29.37 -23.13
C THR A 656 22.77 -28.71 -23.71
N LEU A 657 22.66 -27.40 -23.48
CA LEU A 657 21.65 -26.51 -24.06
C LEU A 657 22.29 -25.55 -25.08
N LEU A 658 23.48 -25.91 -25.58
CA LEU A 658 24.18 -25.09 -26.56
C LEU A 658 23.31 -25.01 -27.82
N PRO A 659 23.09 -23.82 -28.41
CA PRO A 659 22.20 -23.66 -29.58
C PRO A 659 22.58 -24.54 -30.77
N LYS A 660 23.87 -24.85 -30.92
CA LYS A 660 24.43 -25.69 -31.97
C LYS A 660 25.55 -26.59 -31.40
N PRO A 661 25.24 -27.78 -30.87
CA PRO A 661 26.24 -28.68 -30.26
C PRO A 661 27.23 -29.26 -31.27
N ALA A 662 26.82 -29.43 -32.53
CA ALA A 662 27.67 -29.89 -33.61
C ALA A 662 27.27 -29.18 -34.93
N PRO A 663 28.24 -28.82 -35.81
CA PRO A 663 27.95 -28.05 -37.02
C PRO A 663 26.90 -28.69 -37.95
N GLN A 664 26.89 -30.02 -38.04
CA GLN A 664 26.01 -30.79 -38.93
C GLN A 664 24.73 -31.31 -38.25
N ALA A 665 24.54 -31.05 -36.96
CA ALA A 665 23.34 -31.48 -36.23
C ALA A 665 22.20 -30.45 -36.37
N THR A 666 20.96 -30.84 -36.05
CA THR A 666 19.88 -29.86 -35.87
C THR A 666 20.19 -28.92 -34.71
N GLY A 667 19.57 -27.73 -34.74
CA GLY A 667 19.72 -26.75 -33.68
C GLY A 667 19.01 -27.16 -32.39
N THR A 668 19.33 -26.46 -31.30
CA THR A 668 18.70 -26.65 -29.98
C THR A 668 17.91 -25.42 -29.56
N GLY A 669 16.60 -25.58 -29.46
CA GLY A 669 15.61 -24.56 -29.11
C GLY A 669 15.40 -24.36 -27.60
N ALA A 670 14.76 -23.23 -27.29
CA ALA A 670 14.19 -22.93 -25.98
C ALA A 670 12.93 -22.09 -26.20
N HIS A 671 11.77 -22.75 -26.20
CA HIS A 671 10.50 -22.12 -26.54
C HIS A 671 9.92 -21.43 -25.30
N THR A 672 9.30 -20.27 -25.51
CA THR A 672 8.63 -19.50 -24.45
C THR A 672 7.22 -19.17 -24.92
N HIS A 673 6.23 -19.74 -24.25
CA HIS A 673 4.82 -19.51 -24.52
C HIS A 673 4.32 -18.47 -23.51
N ILE A 674 3.69 -17.40 -23.99
CA ILE A 674 3.19 -16.31 -23.15
C ILE A 674 1.71 -16.14 -23.42
N SER A 675 0.89 -16.39 -22.41
CA SER A 675 -0.56 -16.16 -22.44
C SER A 675 -0.89 -14.88 -21.68
N LEU A 676 -1.83 -14.11 -22.22
CA LEU A 676 -2.33 -12.87 -21.62
C LEU A 676 -3.81 -13.01 -21.26
N THR A 677 -4.18 -12.50 -20.08
CA THR A 677 -5.57 -12.38 -19.64
C THR A 677 -5.83 -10.93 -19.22
N PRO A 678 -6.82 -10.22 -19.80
CA PRO A 678 -7.71 -10.68 -20.87
C PRO A 678 -7.00 -10.76 -22.24
N ALA A 679 -7.43 -11.72 -23.06
CA ALA A 679 -6.75 -12.05 -24.32
C ALA A 679 -6.74 -10.92 -25.36
N HIS A 680 -7.61 -9.91 -25.25
CA HIS A 680 -7.72 -8.83 -26.24
C HIS A 680 -6.52 -7.87 -26.27
N HIS A 681 -5.59 -7.96 -25.31
CA HIS A 681 -4.35 -7.17 -25.29
C HIS A 681 -3.22 -7.73 -26.16
N TRP A 682 -3.51 -8.72 -27.02
CA TRP A 682 -2.48 -9.37 -27.84
C TRP A 682 -1.83 -8.39 -28.83
N GLU A 683 -2.60 -7.48 -29.45
CA GLU A 683 -2.05 -6.53 -30.43
C GLU A 683 -1.00 -5.61 -29.80
N GLU A 684 -1.30 -5.05 -28.63
CA GLU A 684 -0.38 -4.17 -27.90
C GLU A 684 0.86 -4.93 -27.43
N PHE A 685 0.69 -6.19 -27.00
CA PHE A 685 1.78 -7.06 -26.62
C PHE A 685 2.73 -7.31 -27.80
N TYR A 686 2.21 -7.73 -28.94
CA TYR A 686 3.02 -7.97 -30.14
C TYR A 686 3.67 -6.68 -30.66
N ALA A 687 2.97 -5.55 -30.62
CA ALA A 687 3.57 -4.26 -30.95
C ALA A 687 4.79 -3.94 -30.05
N GLY A 688 4.68 -4.26 -28.76
CA GLY A 688 5.79 -4.17 -27.82
C GLY A 688 6.96 -5.10 -28.18
N VAL A 689 6.68 -6.37 -28.47
CA VAL A 689 7.71 -7.34 -28.88
C VAL A 689 8.45 -6.87 -30.13
N LEU A 690 7.72 -6.43 -31.17
CA LEU A 690 8.30 -5.92 -32.42
C LEU A 690 9.15 -4.66 -32.18
N LYS A 691 8.65 -3.73 -31.36
CA LYS A 691 9.39 -2.51 -30.99
C LYS A 691 10.71 -2.83 -30.29
N HIS A 692 10.73 -3.87 -29.46
CA HIS A 692 11.90 -4.26 -28.65
C HIS A 692 12.72 -5.41 -29.26
N LEU A 693 12.39 -5.87 -30.46
CA LEU A 693 12.98 -7.05 -31.08
C LEU A 693 14.51 -7.03 -31.14
N ARG A 694 15.11 -5.88 -31.47
CA ARG A 694 16.58 -5.74 -31.49
C ARG A 694 17.22 -5.99 -30.12
N ALA A 695 16.58 -5.52 -29.05
CA ALA A 695 17.06 -5.73 -27.69
C ALA A 695 16.86 -7.19 -27.26
N ILE A 696 15.72 -7.79 -27.61
CA ILE A 696 15.45 -9.22 -27.37
C ILE A 696 16.51 -10.09 -28.05
N ALA A 697 16.87 -9.78 -29.30
CA ALA A 697 17.88 -10.52 -30.05
C ALA A 697 19.27 -10.53 -29.37
N ALA A 698 19.64 -9.46 -28.67
CA ALA A 698 20.91 -9.43 -27.93
C ALA A 698 20.98 -10.50 -26.82
N PHE A 699 19.83 -10.89 -26.26
CA PHE A 699 19.75 -11.95 -25.25
C PHE A 699 19.51 -13.33 -25.86
N SER A 700 18.68 -13.45 -26.91
CA SER A 700 18.37 -14.73 -27.54
C SER A 700 19.40 -15.22 -28.56
N TYR A 701 20.26 -14.32 -29.07
CA TYR A 701 21.34 -14.57 -30.04
C TYR A 701 22.69 -14.04 -29.55
N SER A 702 23.03 -14.38 -28.31
CA SER A 702 24.19 -13.81 -27.60
C SER A 702 25.57 -14.34 -28.02
N ASN A 703 25.64 -15.36 -28.89
CA ASN A 703 26.90 -15.93 -29.38
C ASN A 703 26.77 -16.49 -30.81
N ASP A 704 27.91 -16.74 -31.47
CA ASP A 704 27.96 -17.20 -32.87
C ASP A 704 27.14 -18.48 -33.12
N ALA A 705 27.15 -19.44 -32.19
CA ALA A 705 26.38 -20.69 -32.32
C ALA A 705 24.86 -20.44 -32.33
N SER A 706 24.37 -19.35 -31.72
CA SER A 706 22.96 -18.96 -31.84
C SER A 706 22.58 -18.54 -33.26
N TYR A 707 23.51 -17.98 -34.03
CA TYR A 707 23.28 -17.62 -35.43
C TYR A 707 23.33 -18.85 -36.34
N GLU A 708 24.22 -19.81 -36.05
CA GLU A 708 24.23 -21.11 -36.75
C GLU A 708 22.95 -21.93 -36.53
N ARG A 709 22.26 -21.73 -35.39
CA ARG A 709 20.99 -22.37 -35.07
C ARG A 709 19.81 -21.89 -35.94
N VAL A 710 19.85 -20.68 -36.50
CA VAL A 710 18.71 -20.13 -37.26
C VAL A 710 18.90 -20.14 -38.78
N ALA A 711 19.89 -20.89 -39.25
CA ALA A 711 20.04 -21.17 -40.66
C ALA A 711 18.88 -22.02 -41.20
N ASP A 712 18.57 -21.90 -42.50
CA ASP A 712 17.53 -22.71 -43.13
C ASP A 712 17.85 -24.21 -43.01
N GLY A 713 16.83 -25.01 -42.71
CA GLY A 713 16.92 -26.48 -42.70
C GLY A 713 17.50 -27.10 -41.43
N VAL A 714 17.72 -26.34 -40.35
CA VAL A 714 18.30 -26.87 -39.10
C VAL A 714 17.29 -27.06 -37.95
N TRP A 715 15.98 -26.92 -38.24
CA TRP A 715 14.84 -27.33 -37.38
C TRP A 715 14.69 -26.59 -36.04
N ALA A 716 15.44 -25.52 -35.79
CA ALA A 716 15.34 -24.69 -34.57
C ALA A 716 15.07 -23.20 -34.88
N GLY A 717 14.63 -22.91 -36.12
CA GLY A 717 14.38 -21.57 -36.66
C GLY A 717 14.50 -21.55 -38.19
N SER A 718 14.34 -20.37 -38.79
CA SER A 718 14.62 -20.14 -40.22
C SER A 718 15.19 -18.74 -40.44
N THR A 719 15.72 -18.48 -41.64
CA THR A 719 16.14 -17.14 -42.08
C THR A 719 15.01 -16.11 -41.95
N TRP A 720 13.76 -16.57 -41.97
CA TRP A 720 12.57 -15.76 -41.79
C TRP A 720 12.09 -15.82 -40.34
N ILE A 721 11.74 -14.66 -39.80
CA ILE A 721 11.04 -14.59 -38.51
C ILE A 721 9.60 -15.04 -38.75
N THR A 722 9.25 -16.22 -38.22
CA THR A 722 7.87 -16.72 -38.16
C THR A 722 7.33 -16.45 -36.76
N TRP A 723 6.29 -15.63 -36.64
CA TRP A 723 5.59 -15.35 -35.38
C TRP A 723 4.27 -16.11 -35.31
#